data_AF-A0A166Q3P7-F1
#
_entry.id   AF-A0A166Q3P7-F1
#
_cell.length_a   1.000
_cell.length_b   1.000
_cell.length_c   1.000
_cell.angle_alpha   90.00
_cell.angle_beta   90.00
_cell.angle_gamma   90.00
#
_symmetry.space_group_name_H-M   'P 1'
#
loop_
_entity.id
_entity.type
_entity.pdbx_description
1 polymer ?
#
loop_
_entity_poly.entity_id
_entity_poly.type
_entity_poly.pdbx_seq_one_letter_code
_entity_poly.pdbx_strand_id
1 'polypeptide(L)'
;MKLFDSLGEFLSVLFYCHPKKSEKADPRTARHISVVSAFLQGTSVIHMGHIIDLIYSHRQSQPKRSSRHANEVYLAFSPTLSPAGIHHARPAMSSWATKLVGDAAHRAVGRLTKNDPEDPDDITQLRATTNGRAKNVRVAAWKDYGKLSMTAIGEKYLLREHLVYYLVEAMAGPRDRDGNTIVRERRPHTNVVVGAISALVLARNRNACGYFSMPFGAFQFACHSHVDVKRSLSRLGLLVSDKTTRLSLQSMTDSSMALLRDNMASSRRMNKLAAAICLDNCQQYVLVHEDGLGKQNQLKVGTAATAIYLDDCAPGAFDAQDYIARVAGQERKSLTTNSLWNDIDWDRMKNVMALHWVRVLVEFIPELKPHQKEVSARFRTSPIAKHRMREGRKTAVQPLGTNAEREIETEGMKRAVLDFEGQMGTGPESAGFLSWIRGDGGSFAAANRVKKYLSATGDDYKAFRNRLTTPEIWHMRSTNLNTISDNHYGPAASQDPSSLSKSSNCVQFTRPSNTSEVNFYPTVRALTLFWEMQVIDCWRQSFGVEDILVYFENLPADSEHRKLDTLLQLAPVLVKCNASQDAYFRALSRKAFDNSPADMKVTEGSPWVAAVHNPAAGPSTTRSTEKNTSTEKKCHVEADGFDGDRVLANSTLFLEDFGWWIEAAYAVPEGDMGRVMEVLKIWIFVFAGSSNQNYKEYLLEFYCLLKYESSQDLHDAILNNMLVNLTGELGSWIEGDLLQEHYNKWLEDMVGKRGGDFDDAFYRRTISPNVDHFLRIKELMQSAFDLKPRSKTHPEAHLRAESTLLLTMYKETELRRFRSTRSMGHAPRNYLDRGFTGLDRGKMDGFLSRSTDYSDIVAMVQALKTQDPAETNQSPTDENTNAAHVRTATVSSTATDSSTYSAATDNSDAPDAAGPDDHGLDNSEKKLSSGSYGSMYIESDTGLLVGDWTEEQEVEAEYDNNGDEVEDDDGEDIEDYAEQNEYDSD
;
A
#
# COMPACT_ATOMS: atom_id res chain seq x y z
N MET A 1 64.41 -35.73 51.74
CA MET A 1 63.35 -35.38 50.76
C MET A 1 62.02 -35.78 51.38
N LYS A 2 60.91 -35.06 51.10
CA LYS A 2 59.58 -35.66 51.31
C LYS A 2 59.44 -36.81 50.32
N LEU A 3 59.17 -38.01 50.82
CA LEU A 3 58.63 -39.10 50.02
C LEU A 3 57.13 -38.82 49.83
N PHE A 4 56.61 -39.19 48.67
CA PHE A 4 55.19 -39.08 48.32
C PHE A 4 54.73 -40.47 47.93
N ASP A 5 53.63 -40.93 48.51
CA ASP A 5 53.17 -42.32 48.35
C ASP A 5 52.34 -42.49 47.07
N SER A 6 51.95 -41.37 46.43
CA SER A 6 51.39 -41.35 45.09
C SER A 6 51.82 -40.14 44.25
N LEU A 7 51.70 -40.28 42.93
CA LEU A 7 51.85 -39.16 41.99
C LEU A 7 50.84 -38.03 42.28
N GLY A 8 49.62 -38.37 42.72
CA GLY A 8 48.59 -37.39 43.07
C GLY A 8 48.99 -36.49 44.24
N GLU A 9 49.58 -37.06 45.29
CA GLU A 9 50.11 -36.31 46.43
C GLU A 9 51.26 -35.39 46.03
N PHE A 10 52.20 -35.90 45.21
CA PHE A 10 53.29 -35.09 44.66
C PHE A 10 52.75 -33.91 43.85
N LEU A 11 51.79 -34.15 42.94
CA LEU A 11 51.18 -33.09 42.13
C LEU A 11 50.38 -32.08 42.97
N SER A 12 49.69 -32.53 44.04
CA SER A 12 48.94 -31.63 44.93
C SER A 12 49.85 -30.64 45.67
N VAL A 13 51.07 -31.05 46.03
CA VAL A 13 52.07 -30.16 46.64
C VAL A 13 52.81 -29.34 45.59
N LEU A 14 53.06 -29.88 44.39
CA LEU A 14 53.71 -29.17 43.29
C LEU A 14 52.85 -27.99 42.78
N PHE A 15 51.57 -28.22 42.53
CA PHE A 15 50.59 -27.23 42.09
C PHE A 15 49.90 -26.45 43.22
N TYR A 16 50.37 -26.60 44.47
CA TYR A 16 49.83 -25.88 45.62
C TYR A 16 49.79 -24.36 45.39
N CYS A 17 48.61 -23.76 45.44
CA CYS A 17 48.44 -22.32 45.32
C CYS A 17 48.63 -21.67 46.70
N HIS A 18 49.82 -21.11 46.94
CA HIS A 18 50.14 -20.47 48.21
C HIS A 18 49.43 -19.10 48.33
N PRO A 19 48.54 -18.88 49.33
CA PRO A 19 47.77 -17.65 49.42
C PRO A 19 48.66 -16.44 49.79
N LYS A 20 48.48 -15.29 49.12
CA LYS A 20 49.24 -14.04 49.33
C LYS A 20 49.23 -13.45 50.77
N LYS A 21 48.47 -14.05 51.70
CA LYS A 21 48.34 -13.63 53.11
C LYS A 21 48.51 -14.80 54.10
N SER A 22 49.19 -15.88 53.71
CA SER A 22 49.39 -17.03 54.59
C SER A 22 50.70 -16.92 55.38
N GLU A 23 50.65 -17.20 56.68
CA GLU A 23 51.84 -17.24 57.57
C GLU A 23 52.64 -18.55 57.45
N LYS A 24 52.12 -19.55 56.74
CA LYS A 24 52.78 -20.85 56.55
C LYS A 24 53.81 -20.75 55.43
N ALA A 25 55.01 -21.28 55.61
CA ALA A 25 56.00 -21.32 54.52
C ALA A 25 55.49 -22.16 53.33
N ASP A 26 55.76 -21.71 52.09
CA ASP A 26 55.47 -22.49 50.89
C ASP A 26 56.25 -23.83 50.96
N PRO A 27 55.60 -25.00 50.82
CA PRO A 27 56.26 -26.30 50.91
C PRO A 27 57.21 -26.59 49.73
N ARG A 28 57.29 -25.72 48.72
CA ARG A 28 58.12 -25.87 47.52
C ARG A 28 59.37 -25.00 47.58
N THR A 29 60.47 -25.52 47.05
CA THR A 29 61.71 -24.73 46.85
C THR A 29 61.53 -23.68 45.76
N ALA A 30 62.31 -22.60 45.78
CA ALA A 30 62.35 -21.57 44.71
C ALA A 30 62.46 -22.15 43.28
N ARG A 31 63.25 -23.22 43.06
CA ARG A 31 63.37 -23.88 41.73
C ARG A 31 62.05 -24.51 41.29
N HIS A 32 61.39 -25.27 42.15
CA HIS A 32 60.06 -25.84 41.87
C HIS A 32 59.01 -24.75 41.63
N ILE A 33 59.02 -23.65 42.39
CA ILE A 33 58.12 -22.51 42.17
C ILE A 33 58.37 -21.89 40.78
N SER A 34 59.63 -21.66 40.41
CA SER A 34 60.02 -21.13 39.09
C SER A 34 59.61 -22.05 37.93
N VAL A 35 59.81 -23.36 38.05
CA VAL A 35 59.43 -24.35 37.02
C VAL A 35 57.90 -24.44 36.87
N VAL A 36 57.15 -24.48 37.97
CA VAL A 36 55.68 -24.49 37.93
C VAL A 36 55.13 -23.17 37.40
N SER A 37 55.75 -22.03 37.74
CA SER A 37 55.40 -20.72 37.18
C SER A 37 55.61 -20.71 35.67
N ALA A 38 56.77 -21.15 35.18
CA ALA A 38 57.07 -21.20 33.75
C ALA A 38 56.09 -22.11 32.98
N PHE A 39 55.74 -23.26 33.58
CA PHE A 39 54.75 -24.19 33.02
C PHE A 39 53.34 -23.61 32.95
N LEU A 40 52.86 -22.99 34.02
CA LEU A 40 51.52 -22.37 34.07
C LEU A 40 51.43 -21.08 33.25
N GLN A 41 52.55 -20.39 33.02
CA GLN A 41 52.65 -19.20 32.16
C GLN A 41 52.86 -19.56 30.67
N GLY A 42 53.03 -20.84 30.33
CA GLY A 42 53.26 -21.27 28.94
C GLY A 42 54.65 -20.93 28.39
N THR A 43 55.66 -20.70 29.23
CA THR A 43 57.04 -20.37 28.82
C THR A 43 57.98 -21.59 28.79
N SER A 44 57.52 -22.75 29.26
CA SER A 44 58.19 -24.05 29.10
C SER A 44 57.93 -24.69 27.73
N VAL A 45 58.83 -25.55 27.24
CA VAL A 45 58.66 -26.26 25.95
C VAL A 45 57.39 -27.11 25.88
N ILE A 46 57.01 -27.77 26.99
CA ILE A 46 55.75 -28.49 27.11
C ILE A 46 54.78 -27.62 27.93
N HIS A 47 53.63 -27.30 27.35
CA HIS A 47 52.55 -26.53 28.01
C HIS A 47 51.44 -27.43 28.59
N MET A 48 50.59 -26.85 29.45
CA MET A 48 49.45 -27.54 30.07
C MET A 48 48.51 -28.24 29.08
N GLY A 49 48.25 -27.64 27.90
CA GLY A 49 47.39 -28.25 26.87
C GLY A 49 47.85 -29.64 26.42
N HIS A 50 49.16 -29.83 26.21
CA HIS A 50 49.74 -31.12 25.85
C HIS A 50 49.56 -32.16 26.98
N ILE A 51 49.68 -31.74 28.24
CA ILE A 51 49.48 -32.62 29.40
C ILE A 51 47.99 -33.01 29.53
N ILE A 52 47.08 -32.08 29.28
CA ILE A 52 45.63 -32.34 29.26
C ILE A 52 45.29 -33.38 28.20
N ASP A 53 45.76 -33.21 26.96
CA ASP A 53 45.52 -34.19 25.89
C ASP A 53 46.16 -35.55 26.20
N LEU A 54 47.43 -35.59 26.63
CA LEU A 54 48.09 -36.84 27.02
C LEU A 54 47.30 -37.60 28.10
N ILE A 55 46.78 -36.91 29.12
CA ILE A 55 45.95 -37.55 30.16
C ILE A 55 44.59 -37.98 29.58
N TYR A 56 43.94 -37.11 28.81
CA TYR A 56 42.61 -37.36 28.26
C TYR A 56 42.64 -38.56 27.30
N SER A 57 43.57 -38.58 26.36
CA SER A 57 43.72 -39.60 25.32
C SER A 57 44.29 -40.93 25.83
N HIS A 58 44.91 -40.97 27.03
CA HIS A 58 45.50 -42.19 27.59
C HIS A 58 44.50 -43.32 27.86
N ARG A 59 44.82 -44.57 27.47
CA ARG A 59 43.91 -45.72 27.65
C ARG A 59 43.51 -46.01 29.11
N GLN A 60 44.34 -45.62 30.09
CA GLN A 60 44.05 -45.84 31.52
C GLN A 60 43.20 -44.73 32.16
N SER A 61 42.92 -43.62 31.46
CA SER A 61 42.05 -42.55 32.00
C SER A 61 40.55 -42.88 31.89
N GLN A 62 40.20 -43.95 31.16
CA GLN A 62 38.86 -44.53 31.05
C GLN A 62 38.71 -45.76 31.98
N PRO A 63 37.57 -45.97 32.65
CA PRO A 63 37.30 -47.21 33.36
C PRO A 63 37.30 -48.43 32.42
N LYS A 64 37.91 -49.53 32.85
CA LYS A 64 37.74 -50.85 32.21
C LYS A 64 36.40 -51.46 32.64
N ARG A 65 35.79 -52.30 31.78
CA ARG A 65 34.59 -53.09 32.14
C ARG A 65 34.75 -53.95 33.41
N SER A 66 35.99 -54.33 33.75
CA SER A 66 36.33 -55.09 34.97
C SER A 66 36.66 -54.21 36.19
N SER A 67 36.44 -52.89 36.13
CA SER A 67 36.72 -51.97 37.24
C SER A 67 35.56 -51.94 38.24
N ARG A 68 35.86 -51.79 39.54
CA ARG A 68 34.84 -51.52 40.57
C ARG A 68 34.04 -50.24 40.28
N HIS A 69 34.59 -49.35 39.46
CA HIS A 69 33.99 -48.07 39.05
C HIS A 69 33.70 -48.05 37.53
N ALA A 70 33.36 -49.21 36.93
CA ALA A 70 33.07 -49.31 35.49
C ALA A 70 31.91 -48.39 35.05
N ASN A 71 30.97 -48.09 35.95
CA ASN A 71 29.87 -47.15 35.73
C ASN A 71 30.32 -45.69 35.54
N GLU A 72 31.55 -45.31 35.94
CA GLU A 72 32.05 -43.95 35.73
C GLU A 72 32.19 -43.57 34.25
N VAL A 73 32.17 -44.54 33.32
CA VAL A 73 32.11 -44.27 31.87
C VAL A 73 30.91 -43.39 31.53
N TYR A 74 29.75 -43.65 32.16
CA TYR A 74 28.51 -42.91 31.95
C TYR A 74 28.45 -41.58 32.73
N LEU A 75 29.44 -41.30 33.57
CA LEU A 75 29.54 -40.03 34.30
C LEU A 75 30.32 -38.96 33.53
N ALA A 76 30.84 -39.27 32.34
CA ALA A 76 31.47 -38.28 31.47
C ALA A 76 30.47 -37.18 31.08
N PHE A 77 30.91 -35.92 31.17
CA PHE A 77 30.09 -34.73 30.93
C PHE A 77 28.92 -34.52 31.92
N SER A 78 28.94 -35.18 33.09
CA SER A 78 27.94 -34.97 34.14
C SER A 78 27.95 -33.53 34.67
N PRO A 79 26.81 -32.80 34.67
CA PRO A 79 26.76 -31.43 35.17
C PRO A 79 26.53 -31.33 36.69
N THR A 80 26.13 -32.43 37.34
CA THR A 80 25.68 -32.44 38.75
C THR A 80 26.73 -32.95 39.73
N LEU A 81 27.55 -33.93 39.34
CA LEU A 81 28.55 -34.54 40.22
C LEU A 81 29.81 -33.67 40.31
N SER A 82 30.42 -33.65 41.50
CA SER A 82 31.73 -33.02 41.68
C SER A 82 32.80 -33.85 40.96
N PRO A 83 33.65 -33.26 40.09
CA PRO A 83 34.76 -33.96 39.45
C PRO A 83 35.71 -34.64 40.44
N ALA A 84 35.83 -34.12 41.66
CA ALA A 84 36.64 -34.71 42.73
C ALA A 84 36.05 -36.02 43.31
N GLY A 85 34.80 -36.36 42.98
CA GLY A 85 34.15 -37.61 43.35
C GLY A 85 34.15 -38.67 42.25
N ILE A 86 34.86 -38.44 41.14
CA ILE A 86 35.00 -39.37 40.01
C ILE A 86 36.45 -39.86 39.99
N HIS A 87 36.66 -41.18 40.07
CA HIS A 87 38.00 -41.76 40.22
C HIS A 87 38.81 -41.77 38.92
N HIS A 88 38.18 -42.00 37.77
CA HIS A 88 38.87 -42.07 36.48
C HIS A 88 39.01 -40.69 35.83
N ALA A 89 40.23 -40.37 35.38
CA ALA A 89 40.60 -39.03 34.96
C ALA A 89 39.79 -38.50 33.76
N ARG A 90 39.45 -39.31 32.75
CA ARG A 90 38.72 -38.84 31.56
C ARG A 90 37.27 -38.46 31.89
N PRO A 91 36.45 -39.31 32.54
CA PRO A 91 35.13 -38.88 33.02
C PRO A 91 35.18 -37.68 33.98
N ALA A 92 36.16 -37.63 34.89
CA ALA A 92 36.33 -36.49 35.81
C ALA A 92 36.64 -35.18 35.05
N MET A 93 37.55 -35.21 34.08
CA MET A 93 37.92 -34.06 33.25
C MET A 93 36.77 -33.60 32.35
N SER A 94 36.04 -34.53 31.72
CA SER A 94 34.85 -34.19 30.92
C SER A 94 33.80 -33.47 31.76
N SER A 95 33.52 -33.93 32.98
CA SER A 95 32.51 -33.32 33.87
C SER A 95 32.99 -31.98 34.45
N TRP A 96 34.29 -31.84 34.73
CA TRP A 96 34.89 -30.55 35.07
C TRP A 96 34.74 -29.53 33.93
N ALA A 97 35.02 -29.95 32.70
CA ALA A 97 34.86 -29.13 31.51
C ALA A 97 33.39 -28.73 31.29
N THR A 98 32.43 -29.67 31.38
CA THR A 98 30.99 -29.37 31.30
C THR A 98 30.58 -28.30 32.30
N LYS A 99 30.99 -28.42 33.57
CA LYS A 99 30.64 -27.44 34.58
C LYS A 99 31.27 -26.07 34.31
N LEU A 100 32.54 -26.03 33.93
CA LEU A 100 33.25 -24.79 33.58
C LEU A 100 32.57 -24.08 32.39
N VAL A 101 32.23 -24.81 31.34
CA VAL A 101 31.53 -24.31 30.15
C VAL A 101 30.12 -23.85 30.49
N GLY A 102 29.37 -24.62 31.29
CA GLY A 102 28.03 -24.25 31.74
C GLY A 102 28.01 -22.96 32.56
N ASP A 103 28.91 -22.82 33.54
CA ASP A 103 29.07 -21.61 34.35
C ASP A 103 29.53 -20.41 33.51
N ALA A 104 30.31 -20.63 32.46
CA ALA A 104 30.71 -19.59 31.52
C ALA A 104 29.55 -19.15 30.61
N ALA A 105 28.84 -20.10 29.98
CA ALA A 105 27.66 -19.84 29.14
C ALA A 105 26.52 -19.16 29.92
N HIS A 106 26.28 -19.58 31.17
CA HIS A 106 25.32 -18.94 32.07
C HIS A 106 25.63 -17.43 32.24
N ARG A 107 26.90 -17.08 32.48
CA ARG A 107 27.35 -15.69 32.65
C ARG A 107 27.33 -14.91 31.33
N ALA A 108 27.69 -15.56 30.23
CA ALA A 108 27.68 -14.99 28.88
C ALA A 108 26.26 -14.57 28.45
N VAL A 109 25.27 -15.47 28.52
CA VAL A 109 23.86 -15.10 28.26
C VAL A 109 23.42 -13.97 29.21
N GLY A 110 23.88 -13.98 30.47
CA GLY A 110 23.63 -12.90 31.42
C GLY A 110 24.18 -11.53 30.99
N ARG A 111 25.29 -11.47 30.25
CA ARG A 111 25.83 -10.24 29.66
C ARG A 111 25.06 -9.83 28.41
N LEU A 112 24.68 -10.77 27.53
CA LEU A 112 23.79 -10.51 26.39
C LEU A 112 22.43 -9.92 26.80
N THR A 113 21.96 -10.12 28.03
CA THR A 113 20.74 -9.45 28.52
C THR A 113 20.87 -7.95 28.76
N LYS A 114 22.05 -7.36 28.62
CA LYS A 114 22.35 -5.94 28.88
C LYS A 114 22.71 -5.24 27.58
N ASN A 115 22.41 -3.94 27.53
CA ASN A 115 22.93 -3.10 26.45
C ASN A 115 24.45 -3.18 26.41
N ASP A 116 24.99 -3.15 25.20
CA ASP A 116 26.42 -3.02 24.99
C ASP A 116 26.91 -1.65 25.53
N PRO A 117 27.93 -1.60 26.41
CA PRO A 117 28.49 -0.32 26.86
C PRO A 117 29.35 0.37 25.79
N GLU A 118 29.78 -0.34 24.74
CA GLU A 118 30.62 0.20 23.66
C GLU A 118 29.79 0.69 22.46
N ASP A 119 28.53 0.25 22.34
CA ASP A 119 27.57 0.72 21.33
C ASP A 119 26.42 1.51 22.01
N PRO A 120 26.46 2.86 22.02
CA PRO A 120 25.40 3.68 22.60
C PRO A 120 24.07 3.59 21.85
N ASP A 121 24.09 3.09 20.61
CA ASP A 121 22.89 2.85 19.80
C ASP A 121 22.30 1.45 20.00
N ASP A 122 22.83 0.67 20.94
CA ASP A 122 22.38 -0.69 21.17
C ASP A 122 20.92 -0.80 21.67
N ILE A 123 20.16 -1.67 21.02
CA ILE A 123 18.73 -1.88 21.27
C ILE A 123 18.42 -3.09 22.13
N THR A 124 19.41 -3.79 22.72
CA THR A 124 19.18 -5.01 23.53
C THR A 124 17.97 -4.84 24.47
N GLN A 125 18.00 -3.83 25.37
CA GLN A 125 16.93 -3.55 26.32
C GLN A 125 15.91 -2.50 25.85
N LEU A 126 15.22 -2.76 24.74
CA LEU A 126 14.19 -1.88 24.22
C LEU A 126 12.92 -1.89 25.10
N ARG A 127 12.35 -0.71 25.38
CA ARG A 127 11.14 -0.58 26.21
C ARG A 127 9.88 -0.36 25.37
N ALA A 128 8.79 -0.98 25.81
CA ALA A 128 7.48 -0.71 25.26
C ALA A 128 6.89 0.64 25.73
N THR A 129 7.20 1.12 26.94
CA THR A 129 6.75 2.44 27.46
C THR A 129 7.73 3.04 28.49
N THR A 130 7.64 4.35 28.72
CA THR A 130 8.27 5.09 29.84
C THR A 130 7.33 5.15 31.06
N ASN A 131 7.21 4.06 31.82
CA ASN A 131 6.56 4.16 33.13
C ASN A 131 7.48 4.92 34.12
N GLY A 132 6.91 5.81 34.93
CA GLY A 132 7.63 6.86 35.69
C GLY A 132 8.72 6.45 36.71
N ARG A 133 9.06 5.16 36.84
CA ARG A 133 10.24 4.66 37.56
C ARG A 133 11.51 4.59 36.70
N ALA A 134 11.38 4.71 35.38
CA ALA A 134 12.48 4.53 34.42
C ALA A 134 12.76 5.85 33.67
N LYS A 135 13.65 6.68 34.21
CA LYS A 135 14.18 7.86 33.52
C LYS A 135 15.32 7.43 32.58
N ASN A 136 15.43 8.10 31.43
CA ASN A 136 16.51 7.91 30.44
C ASN A 136 16.62 6.47 29.87
N VAL A 137 15.51 5.87 29.44
CA VAL A 137 15.51 4.54 28.80
C VAL A 137 14.95 4.61 27.39
N ARG A 138 15.60 3.93 26.44
CA ARG A 138 15.20 3.86 25.02
C ARG A 138 13.86 3.14 24.88
N VAL A 139 12.91 3.80 24.23
CA VAL A 139 11.58 3.29 23.88
C VAL A 139 11.62 2.81 22.43
N ALA A 140 10.83 1.80 22.10
CA ALA A 140 10.72 1.28 20.75
C ALA A 140 10.17 2.34 19.78
N ALA A 141 10.92 2.59 18.70
CA ALA A 141 10.49 3.38 17.54
C ALA A 141 10.60 2.53 16.26
N TRP A 142 9.82 2.82 15.22
CA TRP A 142 9.84 2.04 13.97
C TRP A 142 11.22 1.97 13.30
N LYS A 143 12.05 3.00 13.46
CA LYS A 143 13.47 3.02 13.04
C LYS A 143 14.34 1.92 13.68
N ASP A 144 13.92 1.39 14.83
CA ASP A 144 14.63 0.29 15.49
C ASP A 144 14.28 -1.06 14.85
N TYR A 145 13.07 -1.22 14.30
CA TYR A 145 12.64 -2.43 13.60
C TYR A 145 13.14 -2.48 12.15
N GLY A 146 13.27 -1.33 11.48
CA GLY A 146 13.80 -1.24 10.12
C GLY A 146 15.28 -1.62 9.96
N LYS A 147 15.96 -1.98 11.05
CA LYS A 147 17.34 -2.51 11.08
C LYS A 147 17.41 -4.03 11.30
N LEU A 148 16.28 -4.74 11.21
CA LEU A 148 16.23 -6.18 11.44
C LEU A 148 17.02 -6.94 10.35
N SER A 149 18.11 -7.59 10.75
CA SER A 149 18.89 -8.50 9.92
C SER A 149 19.38 -9.65 10.79
N MET A 150 19.06 -10.89 10.41
CA MET A 150 19.47 -12.06 11.18
C MET A 150 20.99 -12.22 11.17
N THR A 151 21.64 -11.98 10.02
CA THR A 151 23.11 -11.98 9.90
C THR A 151 23.77 -10.98 10.85
N ALA A 152 23.35 -9.71 10.84
CA ALA A 152 23.94 -8.68 11.70
C ALA A 152 23.72 -8.94 13.21
N ILE A 153 22.56 -9.51 13.59
CA ILE A 153 22.31 -9.94 14.97
C ILE A 153 23.21 -11.12 15.35
N GLY A 154 23.43 -12.06 14.42
CA GLY A 154 24.33 -13.19 14.57
C GLY A 154 25.78 -12.75 14.80
N GLU A 155 26.30 -11.87 13.95
CA GLU A 155 27.63 -11.26 14.09
C GLU A 155 27.77 -10.54 15.45
N LYS A 156 26.75 -9.80 15.89
CA LYS A 156 26.76 -9.13 17.19
C LYS A 156 26.77 -10.11 18.36
N TYR A 157 26.06 -11.23 18.28
CA TYR A 157 26.14 -12.29 19.28
C TYR A 157 27.51 -12.99 19.29
N LEU A 158 28.12 -13.24 18.12
CA LEU A 158 29.46 -13.81 17.99
C LEU A 158 30.52 -12.88 18.61
N LEU A 159 30.49 -11.59 18.29
CA LEU A 159 31.41 -10.58 18.81
C LEU A 159 31.31 -10.45 20.33
N ARG A 160 30.09 -10.39 20.88
CA ARG A 160 29.85 -10.17 22.31
C ARG A 160 30.08 -11.43 23.15
N GLU A 161 29.69 -12.61 22.67
CA GLU A 161 29.76 -13.88 23.41
C GLU A 161 30.05 -15.10 22.53
N HIS A 162 31.24 -15.13 21.93
CA HIS A 162 31.72 -16.22 21.08
C HIS A 162 31.46 -17.63 21.66
N LEU A 163 31.59 -17.85 22.97
CA LEU A 163 31.29 -19.15 23.58
C LEU A 163 29.83 -19.60 23.39
N VAL A 164 28.86 -18.69 23.58
CA VAL A 164 27.44 -19.02 23.44
C VAL A 164 27.09 -19.23 21.97
N TYR A 165 27.64 -18.37 21.10
CA TYR A 165 27.48 -18.54 19.66
C TYR A 165 27.98 -19.91 19.20
N TYR A 166 29.23 -20.26 19.50
CA TYR A 166 29.86 -21.53 19.14
C TYR A 166 29.06 -22.74 19.65
N LEU A 167 28.56 -22.71 20.89
CA LEU A 167 27.78 -23.82 21.45
C LEU A 167 26.46 -24.02 20.71
N VAL A 168 25.76 -22.95 20.33
CA VAL A 168 24.48 -23.04 19.60
C VAL A 168 24.72 -23.39 18.14
N GLU A 169 25.74 -22.82 17.51
CA GLU A 169 26.18 -23.15 16.14
C GLU A 169 26.52 -24.64 16.03
N ALA A 170 27.30 -25.18 16.97
CA ALA A 170 27.67 -26.60 17.00
C ALA A 170 26.48 -27.57 17.19
N MET A 171 25.31 -27.07 17.63
CA MET A 171 24.07 -27.84 17.69
C MET A 171 23.16 -27.64 16.46
N ALA A 172 23.31 -26.53 15.73
CA ALA A 172 22.41 -26.12 14.64
C ALA A 172 23.00 -26.34 13.24
N GLY A 173 24.32 -26.23 13.10
CA GLY A 173 25.03 -26.33 11.83
C GLY A 173 25.67 -27.70 11.63
N PRO A 174 25.34 -28.44 10.54
CA PRO A 174 26.09 -29.63 10.17
C PRO A 174 27.50 -29.24 9.71
N ARG A 175 28.46 -30.16 9.85
CA ARG A 175 29.85 -29.92 9.48
C ARG A 175 30.25 -30.70 8.24
N ASP A 176 31.18 -30.14 7.46
CA ASP A 176 31.84 -30.84 6.36
C ASP A 176 32.91 -31.84 6.87
N ARG A 177 33.61 -32.49 5.94
CA ARG A 177 34.69 -33.45 6.26
C ARG A 177 35.92 -32.80 6.91
N ASP A 178 36.11 -31.51 6.71
CA ASP A 178 37.23 -30.72 7.26
C ASP A 178 36.86 -30.06 8.61
N GLY A 179 35.59 -30.17 9.02
CA GLY A 179 35.04 -29.70 10.29
C GLY A 179 34.42 -28.29 10.26
N ASN A 180 34.28 -27.67 9.08
CA ASN A 180 33.68 -26.34 8.91
C ASN A 180 32.14 -26.42 8.92
N THR A 181 31.47 -25.38 9.40
CA THR A 181 30.00 -25.31 9.43
C THR A 181 29.41 -25.07 8.05
N ILE A 182 28.49 -25.92 7.61
CA ILE A 182 27.78 -25.78 6.33
C ILE A 182 26.56 -24.86 6.51
N VAL A 183 26.41 -23.87 5.65
CA VAL A 183 25.19 -23.05 5.53
C VAL A 183 24.22 -23.78 4.59
N ARG A 184 23.01 -24.11 5.08
CA ARG A 184 21.93 -24.70 4.27
C ARG A 184 20.94 -23.62 3.82
N GLU A 185 20.42 -23.75 2.61
CA GLU A 185 19.42 -22.84 2.04
C GLU A 185 18.07 -22.87 2.79
N ARG A 186 17.42 -24.04 2.89
CA ARG A 186 16.07 -24.17 3.48
C ARG A 186 16.01 -23.86 4.99
N ARG A 187 17.15 -23.94 5.71
CA ARG A 187 17.30 -23.64 7.14
C ARG A 187 18.74 -23.15 7.44
N PRO A 188 19.07 -21.87 7.21
CA PRO A 188 20.40 -21.34 7.53
C PRO A 188 20.65 -21.44 9.03
N HIS A 189 21.80 -22.02 9.43
CA HIS A 189 22.10 -22.23 10.85
C HIS A 189 22.18 -20.90 11.61
N THR A 190 22.62 -19.82 10.97
CA THR A 190 22.65 -18.45 11.51
C THR A 190 21.27 -18.01 12.03
N ASN A 191 20.20 -18.30 11.29
CA ASN A 191 18.84 -17.93 11.66
C ASN A 191 18.37 -18.74 12.89
N VAL A 192 18.76 -20.02 12.97
CA VAL A 192 18.50 -20.88 14.13
C VAL A 192 19.28 -20.41 15.36
N VAL A 193 20.56 -20.07 15.20
CA VAL A 193 21.44 -19.54 16.25
C VAL A 193 20.87 -18.24 16.84
N VAL A 194 20.48 -17.29 15.98
CA VAL A 194 19.88 -16.03 16.41
C VAL A 194 18.54 -16.23 17.11
N GLY A 195 17.66 -17.09 16.59
CA GLY A 195 16.39 -17.42 17.23
C GLY A 195 16.57 -18.04 18.62
N ALA A 196 17.46 -19.03 18.74
CA ALA A 196 17.76 -19.72 19.99
C ALA A 196 18.42 -18.80 21.04
N ILE A 197 19.44 -18.03 20.66
CA ILE A 197 20.09 -17.06 21.58
C ILE A 197 19.10 -15.98 22.01
N SER A 198 18.28 -15.46 21.10
CA SER A 198 17.26 -14.45 21.45
C SER A 198 16.22 -15.00 22.44
N ALA A 199 15.78 -16.24 22.29
CA ALA A 199 14.87 -16.89 23.23
C ALA A 199 15.52 -17.08 24.63
N LEU A 200 16.78 -17.52 24.68
CA LEU A 200 17.55 -17.64 25.93
C LEU A 200 17.74 -16.27 26.61
N VAL A 201 18.03 -15.22 25.85
CA VAL A 201 18.18 -13.84 26.35
C VAL A 201 16.86 -13.31 26.90
N LEU A 202 15.74 -13.47 26.18
CA LEU A 202 14.42 -13.03 26.62
C LEU A 202 13.95 -13.75 27.88
N ALA A 203 14.15 -15.07 27.95
CA ALA A 203 13.82 -15.89 29.12
C ALA A 203 14.58 -15.45 30.38
N ARG A 204 15.81 -14.94 30.22
CA ARG A 204 16.67 -14.47 31.31
C ARG A 204 16.35 -13.03 31.72
N ASN A 205 15.92 -12.19 30.78
CA ASN A 205 15.49 -10.82 31.02
C ASN A 205 14.38 -10.42 30.03
N ARG A 206 13.13 -10.36 30.50
CA ARG A 206 11.96 -9.95 29.68
C ARG A 206 12.08 -8.60 28.96
N ASN A 207 13.04 -7.77 29.36
CA ASN A 207 13.29 -6.46 28.79
C ASN A 207 14.34 -6.51 27.66
N ALA A 208 15.14 -7.58 27.58
CA ALA A 208 16.16 -7.78 26.56
C ALA A 208 15.51 -8.38 25.30
N CYS A 209 14.73 -7.57 24.60
CA CYS A 209 13.81 -8.02 23.55
C CYS A 209 13.96 -7.29 22.21
N GLY A 210 14.83 -6.26 22.11
CA GLY A 210 14.81 -5.33 20.99
C GLY A 210 15.27 -5.88 19.64
N TYR A 211 16.23 -6.82 19.62
CA TYR A 211 16.79 -7.33 18.36
C TYR A 211 15.81 -8.14 17.52
N PHE A 212 15.14 -9.14 18.11
CA PHE A 212 14.29 -10.09 17.37
C PHE A 212 12.89 -10.21 17.98
N SER A 213 12.78 -10.48 19.28
CA SER A 213 11.50 -10.85 19.92
C SER A 213 10.43 -9.75 19.92
N MET A 214 10.82 -8.48 19.93
CA MET A 214 9.90 -7.35 19.86
C MET A 214 9.47 -7.05 18.40
N PRO A 215 10.38 -6.93 17.41
CA PRO A 215 10.01 -6.91 15.98
C PRO A 215 9.14 -8.09 15.54
N PHE A 216 9.49 -9.33 15.92
CA PHE A 216 8.71 -10.52 15.59
C PHE A 216 7.33 -10.51 16.26
N GLY A 217 7.21 -9.94 17.46
CA GLY A 217 5.93 -9.68 18.12
C GLY A 217 5.04 -8.71 17.35
N ALA A 218 5.62 -7.67 16.73
CA ALA A 218 4.90 -6.71 15.89
C ALA A 218 4.51 -7.31 14.52
N PHE A 219 5.38 -8.10 13.90
CA PHE A 219 5.07 -8.85 12.68
C PHE A 219 3.89 -9.82 12.88
N GLN A 220 3.87 -10.59 13.98
CA GLN A 220 2.75 -11.47 14.33
C GLN A 220 1.46 -10.70 14.69
N PHE A 221 1.55 -9.41 15.01
CA PHE A 221 0.37 -8.54 15.12
C PHE A 221 -0.12 -8.10 13.74
N ALA A 222 0.79 -7.66 12.86
CA ALA A 222 0.51 -7.23 11.49
C ALA A 222 -0.01 -8.34 10.57
N CYS A 223 0.35 -9.60 10.84
CA CYS A 223 -0.16 -10.78 10.15
C CYS A 223 -1.49 -11.31 10.71
N HIS A 224 -2.14 -10.56 11.62
CA HIS A 224 -3.42 -10.95 12.25
C HIS A 224 -3.39 -12.30 13.01
N SER A 225 -2.20 -12.80 13.37
CA SER A 225 -2.03 -14.11 14.00
C SER A 225 -2.89 -14.27 15.26
N HIS A 226 -3.49 -15.45 15.41
CA HIS A 226 -4.41 -15.73 16.52
C HIS A 226 -3.74 -15.49 17.88
N VAL A 227 -4.54 -15.08 18.87
CA VAL A 227 -4.02 -14.71 20.20
C VAL A 227 -3.27 -15.87 20.86
N ASP A 228 -3.71 -17.10 20.65
CA ASP A 228 -3.07 -18.28 21.24
C ASP A 228 -1.75 -18.65 20.57
N VAL A 229 -1.60 -18.43 19.25
CA VAL A 229 -0.31 -18.57 18.56
C VAL A 229 0.71 -17.62 19.20
N LYS A 230 0.34 -16.36 19.39
CA LYS A 230 1.20 -15.36 20.07
C LYS A 230 1.48 -15.73 21.53
N ARG A 231 0.50 -16.28 22.27
CA ARG A 231 0.72 -16.74 23.67
C ARG A 231 1.71 -17.89 23.73
N SER A 232 1.60 -18.88 22.83
CA SER A 232 2.51 -20.02 22.74
C SER A 232 3.92 -19.61 22.35
N LEU A 233 4.08 -18.81 21.28
CA LEU A 233 5.38 -18.29 20.86
C LEU A 233 6.04 -17.40 21.93
N SER A 234 5.25 -16.66 22.72
CA SER A 234 5.79 -15.88 23.84
C SER A 234 6.27 -16.76 25.00
N ARG A 235 5.61 -17.90 25.26
CA ARG A 235 6.08 -18.90 26.25
C ARG A 235 7.36 -19.61 25.82
N LEU A 236 7.58 -19.77 24.52
CA LEU A 236 8.84 -20.27 23.95
C LEU A 236 9.98 -19.24 23.95
N GLY A 237 9.72 -17.99 24.36
CA GLY A 237 10.71 -16.90 24.34
C GLY A 237 10.96 -16.29 22.96
N LEU A 238 10.24 -16.72 21.92
CA LEU A 238 10.45 -16.25 20.55
C LEU A 238 9.93 -14.82 20.33
N LEU A 239 8.89 -14.41 21.04
CA LEU A 239 8.35 -13.04 20.98
C LEU A 239 7.87 -12.48 22.32
N VAL A 240 7.78 -11.15 22.39
CA VAL A 240 7.21 -10.45 23.56
C VAL A 240 5.70 -10.68 23.66
N SER A 241 5.13 -10.57 24.88
CA SER A 241 3.69 -10.79 25.06
C SER A 241 2.86 -9.80 24.22
N ASP A 242 1.68 -10.20 23.73
CA ASP A 242 0.80 -9.35 22.90
C ASP A 242 0.49 -7.98 23.57
N LYS A 243 0.34 -7.93 24.91
CA LYS A 243 0.25 -6.67 25.68
C LYS A 243 1.48 -5.76 25.51
N THR A 244 2.68 -6.34 25.51
CA THR A 244 3.96 -5.61 25.31
C THR A 244 4.05 -5.10 23.89
N THR A 245 3.65 -5.89 22.88
CA THR A 245 3.56 -5.46 21.48
C THR A 245 2.65 -4.24 21.32
N ARG A 246 1.41 -4.31 21.82
CA ARG A 246 0.46 -3.18 21.74
C ARG A 246 1.00 -1.92 22.42
N LEU A 247 1.63 -2.07 23.58
CA LEU A 247 2.25 -0.95 24.29
C LEU A 247 3.43 -0.34 23.52
N SER A 248 4.26 -1.15 22.84
CA SER A 248 5.31 -0.62 21.96
C SER A 248 4.72 0.12 20.76
N LEU A 249 3.66 -0.40 20.14
CA LEU A 249 2.98 0.27 19.03
C LEU A 249 2.34 1.61 19.44
N GLN A 250 1.83 1.71 20.67
CA GLN A 250 1.34 2.99 21.23
C GLN A 250 2.47 4.00 21.42
N SER A 251 3.62 3.59 21.95
CA SER A 251 4.77 4.49 22.06
C SER A 251 5.36 4.89 20.71
N MET A 252 5.26 4.01 19.69
CA MET A 252 5.64 4.33 18.31
C MET A 252 4.73 5.41 17.72
N THR A 253 3.40 5.25 17.86
CA THR A 253 2.40 6.29 17.56
C THR A 253 2.74 7.60 18.26
N ASP A 254 2.96 7.58 19.58
CA ASP A 254 3.22 8.79 20.36
C ASP A 254 4.50 9.51 19.85
N SER A 255 5.53 8.75 19.49
CA SER A 255 6.77 9.28 18.92
C SER A 255 6.62 9.83 17.50
N SER A 256 5.83 9.18 16.64
CA SER A 256 5.67 9.60 15.24
C SER A 256 4.69 10.77 15.11
N MET A 257 3.65 10.79 15.94
CA MET A 257 2.73 11.93 16.07
C MET A 257 3.41 13.15 16.74
N ALA A 258 4.35 12.94 17.67
CA ALA A 258 5.19 14.03 18.17
C ALA A 258 6.07 14.63 17.05
N LEU A 259 6.74 13.78 16.27
CA LEU A 259 7.54 14.23 15.12
C LEU A 259 6.69 14.98 14.08
N LEU A 260 5.47 14.51 13.79
CA LEU A 260 4.54 15.20 12.91
C LEU A 260 4.19 16.61 13.43
N ARG A 261 3.87 16.74 14.73
CA ARG A 261 3.59 18.05 15.36
C ARG A 261 4.80 18.97 15.33
N ASP A 262 5.99 18.47 15.62
CA ASP A 262 7.23 19.23 15.57
C ASP A 262 7.54 19.71 14.14
N ASN A 263 7.28 18.87 13.12
CA ASN A 263 7.41 19.22 11.71
C ASN A 263 6.38 20.29 11.30
N MET A 264 5.10 20.13 11.65
CA MET A 264 4.05 21.12 11.38
C MET A 264 4.37 22.47 12.04
N ALA A 265 4.82 22.46 13.29
CA ALA A 265 5.22 23.67 14.03
C ALA A 265 6.48 24.33 13.45
N SER A 266 7.43 23.54 12.92
CA SER A 266 8.66 24.05 12.31
C SER A 266 8.41 24.66 10.94
N SER A 267 7.65 23.99 10.07
CA SER A 267 7.31 24.51 8.75
C SER A 267 6.47 25.78 8.82
N ARG A 268 5.57 25.90 9.81
CA ARG A 268 4.83 27.15 10.06
C ARG A 268 5.75 28.35 10.30
N ARG A 269 6.83 28.17 11.08
CA ARG A 269 7.83 29.23 11.31
C ARG A 269 8.60 29.62 10.04
N MET A 270 8.63 28.74 9.04
CA MET A 270 9.29 28.94 7.74
C MET A 270 8.32 29.39 6.63
N ASN A 271 7.07 29.75 6.99
CA ASN A 271 6.00 30.10 6.08
C ASN A 271 5.67 28.98 5.05
N LYS A 272 5.61 27.72 5.51
CA LYS A 272 5.34 26.53 4.68
C LYS A 272 4.31 25.59 5.32
N LEU A 273 3.49 24.96 4.49
CA LEU A 273 2.68 23.79 4.87
C LEU A 273 3.59 22.53 4.84
N ALA A 274 3.55 21.69 5.88
CA ALA A 274 4.40 20.49 5.96
C ALA A 274 3.74 19.23 5.39
N ALA A 275 2.41 19.12 5.50
CA ALA A 275 1.64 17.95 5.08
C ALA A 275 0.22 18.35 4.65
N ALA A 276 -0.33 17.61 3.68
CA ALA A 276 -1.75 17.60 3.36
C ALA A 276 -2.43 16.40 4.03
N ILE A 277 -3.74 16.48 4.25
CA ILE A 277 -4.57 15.38 4.76
C ILE A 277 -5.26 14.73 3.56
N CYS A 278 -5.04 13.44 3.32
CA CYS A 278 -5.94 12.63 2.50
C CYS A 278 -6.84 11.84 3.45
N LEU A 279 -8.16 11.93 3.28
CA LEU A 279 -9.15 11.25 4.10
C LEU A 279 -10.17 10.52 3.23
N ASP A 280 -10.79 9.50 3.82
CA ASP A 280 -11.80 8.67 3.19
C ASP A 280 -12.60 7.90 4.28
N ASN A 281 -13.78 7.44 3.91
CA ASN A 281 -14.70 6.70 4.77
C ASN A 281 -14.16 5.28 5.02
N CYS A 282 -14.27 4.80 6.26
CA CYS A 282 -14.00 3.41 6.62
C CYS A 282 -15.25 2.80 7.26
N GLN A 283 -15.66 1.62 6.78
CA GLN A 283 -16.92 1.00 7.16
C GLN A 283 -16.80 -0.52 7.34
N GLN A 284 -17.37 -1.06 8.43
CA GLN A 284 -17.43 -2.49 8.66
C GLN A 284 -18.86 -2.94 8.92
N TYR A 285 -19.36 -3.87 8.11
CA TYR A 285 -20.60 -4.57 8.41
C TYR A 285 -20.35 -5.63 9.48
N VAL A 286 -20.90 -5.42 10.67
CA VAL A 286 -20.79 -6.34 11.81
C VAL A 286 -22.04 -7.21 11.85
N LEU A 287 -21.87 -8.48 11.47
CA LEU A 287 -22.90 -9.51 11.61
C LEU A 287 -23.05 -9.90 13.08
N VAL A 288 -24.29 -10.05 13.54
CA VAL A 288 -24.58 -10.59 14.87
C VAL A 288 -24.99 -12.05 14.72
N HIS A 289 -24.21 -12.96 15.31
CA HIS A 289 -24.39 -14.41 15.17
C HIS A 289 -25.47 -15.02 16.08
N GLU A 290 -26.05 -14.23 16.99
CA GLU A 290 -27.11 -14.66 17.91
C GLU A 290 -28.28 -13.68 17.83
N ASP A 291 -29.47 -14.13 17.41
CA ASP A 291 -30.67 -13.30 17.40
C ASP A 291 -31.10 -12.86 18.81
N GLY A 292 -31.58 -11.62 18.94
CA GLY A 292 -32.09 -11.10 20.21
C GLY A 292 -32.55 -9.65 20.15
N LEU A 293 -33.28 -9.22 21.18
CA LEU A 293 -33.69 -7.81 21.32
C LEU A 293 -32.46 -6.90 21.41
N GLY A 294 -32.35 -5.94 20.48
CA GLY A 294 -31.18 -5.05 20.33
C GLY A 294 -29.97 -5.66 19.62
N LYS A 295 -29.98 -6.97 19.32
CA LYS A 295 -28.96 -7.65 18.52
C LYS A 295 -29.36 -7.61 17.04
N GLN A 296 -28.98 -6.55 16.35
CA GLN A 296 -29.15 -6.40 14.90
C GLN A 296 -27.79 -6.22 14.23
N ASN A 297 -27.68 -6.64 12.97
CA ASN A 297 -26.52 -6.35 12.15
C ASN A 297 -26.32 -4.83 12.05
N GLN A 298 -25.08 -4.36 12.25
CA GLN A 298 -24.77 -2.93 12.28
C GLN A 298 -23.68 -2.62 11.26
N LEU A 299 -23.91 -1.62 10.41
CA LEU A 299 -22.85 -0.99 9.63
C LEU A 299 -22.17 0.03 10.56
N LYS A 300 -20.94 -0.27 10.99
CA LYS A 300 -20.08 0.72 11.64
C LYS A 300 -19.47 1.59 10.56
N VAL A 301 -19.41 2.90 10.81
CA VAL A 301 -18.94 3.92 9.87
C VAL A 301 -18.05 4.87 10.65
N GLY A 302 -16.93 5.26 10.06
CA GLY A 302 -16.00 6.23 10.61
C GLY A 302 -15.18 6.87 9.50
N THR A 303 -14.34 7.84 9.85
CA THR A 303 -13.42 8.47 8.89
C THR A 303 -11.98 8.10 9.23
N ALA A 304 -11.21 7.72 8.21
CA ALA A 304 -9.78 7.49 8.28
C ALA A 304 -9.03 8.59 7.52
N ALA A 305 -7.78 8.86 7.90
CA ALA A 305 -6.97 9.85 7.20
C ALA A 305 -5.48 9.60 7.34
N THR A 306 -4.70 10.13 6.39
CA THR A 306 -3.24 10.11 6.36
C THR A 306 -2.70 11.51 6.12
N ALA A 307 -1.78 11.94 6.98
CA ALA A 307 -0.94 13.11 6.72
C ALA A 307 0.16 12.73 5.72
N ILE A 308 0.13 13.33 4.53
CA ILE A 308 1.07 13.11 3.44
C ILE A 308 2.00 14.33 3.39
N TYR A 309 3.29 14.12 3.61
CA TYR A 309 4.27 15.20 3.66
C TYR A 309 4.47 15.83 2.28
N LEU A 310 4.57 17.16 2.25
CA LEU A 310 4.72 17.95 1.03
C LEU A 310 6.19 18.22 0.73
N ASP A 311 6.55 18.00 -0.53
CA ASP A 311 7.89 18.24 -1.07
C ASP A 311 7.83 19.22 -2.25
N ASP A 312 8.99 19.77 -2.64
CA ASP A 312 9.13 20.61 -3.83
C ASP A 312 8.14 21.80 -3.89
N CYS A 313 7.83 22.37 -2.71
CA CYS A 313 6.95 23.54 -2.52
C CYS A 313 7.74 24.84 -2.28
N ALA A 314 7.37 25.91 -3.00
CA ALA A 314 7.92 27.24 -2.78
C ALA A 314 7.52 27.82 -1.38
N PRO A 315 8.37 28.61 -0.71
CA PRO A 315 7.99 29.32 0.52
C PRO A 315 6.82 30.27 0.24
N GLY A 316 5.76 30.24 1.06
CA GLY A 316 4.57 31.05 0.84
C GLY A 316 3.56 30.52 -0.19
N ALA A 317 3.82 29.37 -0.85
CA ALA A 317 2.86 28.76 -1.79
C ALA A 317 1.46 28.54 -1.16
N PHE A 318 1.40 28.22 0.13
CA PHE A 318 0.17 27.95 0.87
C PHE A 318 -0.30 29.14 1.73
N ASP A 319 -0.12 30.38 1.25
CA ASP A 319 -0.63 31.59 1.89
C ASP A 319 -2.17 31.65 1.81
N ALA A 320 -2.83 31.77 2.97
CA ALA A 320 -4.30 31.78 3.01
C ALA A 320 -4.90 33.08 2.48
N GLN A 321 -4.23 34.22 2.63
CA GLN A 321 -4.79 35.51 2.23
C GLN A 321 -4.65 35.76 0.73
N ASP A 322 -3.57 35.31 0.09
CA ASP A 322 -3.45 35.32 -1.39
C ASP A 322 -4.58 34.48 -2.03
N TYR A 323 -4.79 33.24 -1.55
CA TYR A 323 -5.89 32.39 -2.02
C TYR A 323 -7.27 33.03 -1.78
N ILE A 324 -7.56 33.51 -0.56
CA ILE A 324 -8.86 34.13 -0.25
C ILE A 324 -9.07 35.41 -1.09
N ALA A 325 -8.02 36.19 -1.37
CA ALA A 325 -8.09 37.37 -2.22
C ALA A 325 -8.39 37.00 -3.70
N ARG A 326 -7.81 35.92 -4.23
CA ARG A 326 -8.12 35.42 -5.58
C ARG A 326 -9.56 34.93 -5.70
N VAL A 327 -10.03 34.16 -4.71
CA VAL A 327 -11.45 33.74 -4.62
C VAL A 327 -12.38 34.96 -4.58
N ALA A 328 -12.04 35.99 -3.80
CA ALA A 328 -12.77 37.26 -3.76
C ALA A 328 -12.69 38.08 -5.07
N GLY A 329 -11.62 37.92 -5.85
CA GLY A 329 -11.44 38.56 -7.16
C GLY A 329 -12.28 37.97 -8.28
N GLN A 330 -12.77 36.73 -8.13
CA GLN A 330 -13.78 36.09 -8.98
C GLN A 330 -13.41 35.97 -10.48
N GLU A 331 -12.11 35.89 -10.81
CA GLU A 331 -11.64 35.77 -12.20
C GLU A 331 -12.25 34.58 -12.95
N ARG A 332 -12.66 33.52 -12.22
CA ARG A 332 -13.42 32.38 -12.73
C ARG A 332 -14.74 32.75 -13.43
N LYS A 333 -15.33 33.93 -13.20
CA LYS A 333 -16.47 34.47 -13.98
C LYS A 333 -16.15 34.65 -15.47
N SER A 334 -14.87 34.67 -15.86
CA SER A 334 -14.42 34.70 -17.26
C SER A 334 -14.39 33.34 -17.96
N LEU A 335 -14.59 32.24 -17.23
CA LEU A 335 -14.56 30.89 -17.78
C LEU A 335 -15.72 30.67 -18.78
N THR A 336 -15.38 30.28 -19.99
CA THR A 336 -16.33 29.85 -21.02
C THR A 336 -15.98 28.45 -21.52
N THR A 337 -16.96 27.74 -22.09
CA THR A 337 -16.75 26.43 -22.74
C THR A 337 -15.62 26.48 -23.77
N ASN A 338 -15.55 27.54 -24.58
CA ASN A 338 -14.49 27.75 -25.56
C ASN A 338 -13.12 28.03 -24.91
N SER A 339 -13.05 28.81 -23.83
CA SER A 339 -11.77 29.03 -23.14
C SER A 339 -11.22 27.76 -22.48
N LEU A 340 -12.09 26.90 -21.93
CA LEU A 340 -11.70 25.59 -21.38
C LEU A 340 -11.21 24.66 -22.50
N TRP A 341 -11.93 24.60 -23.62
CA TRP A 341 -11.58 23.78 -24.77
C TRP A 341 -10.22 24.18 -25.38
N ASN A 342 -9.94 25.48 -25.45
CA ASN A 342 -8.70 26.02 -25.98
C ASN A 342 -7.51 25.94 -24.98
N ASP A 343 -7.76 25.67 -23.69
CA ASP A 343 -6.72 25.45 -22.68
C ASP A 343 -6.19 24.00 -22.67
N ILE A 344 -6.85 23.09 -23.41
CA ILE A 344 -6.37 21.73 -23.61
C ILE A 344 -5.22 21.73 -24.63
N ASP A 345 -4.10 21.12 -24.27
CA ASP A 345 -2.94 20.90 -25.14
C ASP A 345 -3.21 19.76 -26.14
N TRP A 346 -4.12 20.00 -27.07
CA TRP A 346 -4.59 19.02 -28.05
C TRP A 346 -3.46 18.45 -28.91
N ASP A 347 -2.42 19.23 -29.20
CA ASP A 347 -1.29 18.76 -30.00
C ASP A 347 -0.40 17.79 -29.21
N ARG A 348 -0.15 18.06 -27.91
CA ARG A 348 0.45 17.06 -27.02
C ARG A 348 -0.41 15.83 -26.88
N MET A 349 -1.72 15.96 -26.70
CA MET A 349 -2.62 14.80 -26.54
C MET A 349 -2.65 13.90 -27.79
N LYS A 350 -2.58 14.47 -29.00
CA LYS A 350 -2.40 13.70 -30.25
C LYS A 350 -1.06 12.95 -30.27
N ASN A 351 0.03 13.62 -29.89
CA ASN A 351 1.37 13.02 -29.86
C ASN A 351 1.50 11.91 -28.80
N VAL A 352 0.89 12.10 -27.63
CA VAL A 352 0.76 11.12 -26.55
C VAL A 352 0.00 9.88 -27.03
N MET A 353 -1.17 10.07 -27.65
CA MET A 353 -1.96 8.97 -28.21
C MET A 353 -1.18 8.20 -29.28
N ALA A 354 -0.49 8.92 -30.18
CA ALA A 354 0.36 8.32 -31.19
C ALA A 354 1.53 7.51 -30.57
N LEU A 355 2.14 8.00 -29.49
CA LEU A 355 3.21 7.28 -28.79
C LEU A 355 2.69 6.00 -28.12
N HIS A 356 1.48 6.00 -27.54
CA HIS A 356 0.84 4.77 -27.06
C HIS A 356 0.58 3.77 -28.19
N TRP A 357 0.19 4.23 -29.38
CA TRP A 357 -0.04 3.34 -30.53
C TRP A 357 1.26 2.68 -31.01
N VAL A 358 2.40 3.37 -30.91
CA VAL A 358 3.72 2.78 -31.12
C VAL A 358 4.11 1.84 -29.97
N ARG A 359 3.81 2.19 -28.72
CA ARG A 359 4.04 1.35 -27.52
C ARG A 359 3.39 -0.02 -27.68
N VAL A 360 2.09 -0.06 -27.99
CA VAL A 360 1.32 -1.29 -28.23
C VAL A 360 1.93 -2.14 -29.34
N LEU A 361 2.33 -1.53 -30.47
CA LEU A 361 2.98 -2.26 -31.56
C LEU A 361 4.33 -2.85 -31.14
N VAL A 362 5.15 -2.10 -30.41
CA VAL A 362 6.47 -2.52 -29.92
C VAL A 362 6.37 -3.61 -28.84
N GLU A 363 5.34 -3.57 -28.01
CA GLU A 363 5.05 -4.58 -26.97
C GLU A 363 4.52 -5.89 -27.60
N PHE A 364 3.66 -5.78 -28.61
CA PHE A 364 3.03 -6.93 -29.29
C PHE A 364 3.97 -7.67 -30.26
N ILE A 365 4.84 -6.95 -30.99
CA ILE A 365 5.71 -7.50 -32.04
C ILE A 365 7.10 -7.85 -31.47
N PRO A 366 7.51 -9.14 -31.42
CA PRO A 366 8.81 -9.56 -30.87
C PRO A 366 10.03 -8.86 -31.50
N GLU A 367 9.99 -8.61 -32.81
CA GLU A 367 11.07 -8.01 -33.59
C GLU A 367 11.29 -6.52 -33.28
N LEU A 368 10.29 -5.85 -32.69
CA LEU A 368 10.34 -4.43 -32.34
C LEU A 368 10.74 -4.16 -30.89
N LYS A 369 10.79 -5.20 -30.03
CA LYS A 369 11.17 -5.10 -28.60
C LYS A 369 12.45 -4.29 -28.31
N PRO A 370 13.51 -4.27 -29.14
CA PRO A 370 14.66 -3.39 -28.90
C PRO A 370 14.32 -1.91 -28.74
N HIS A 371 13.22 -1.44 -29.33
CA HIS A 371 12.75 -0.04 -29.23
C HIS A 371 12.01 0.29 -27.94
N GLN A 372 11.62 -0.71 -27.13
CA GLN A 372 10.71 -0.52 -25.99
C GLN A 372 11.27 0.48 -24.97
N LYS A 373 12.58 0.39 -24.66
CA LYS A 373 13.26 1.34 -23.77
C LYS A 373 13.25 2.78 -24.30
N GLU A 374 13.37 2.97 -25.62
CA GLU A 374 13.33 4.31 -26.22
C GLU A 374 11.91 4.89 -26.23
N VAL A 375 10.89 4.07 -26.54
CA VAL A 375 9.48 4.46 -26.47
C VAL A 375 9.11 4.90 -25.04
N SER A 376 9.50 4.10 -24.03
CA SER A 376 9.29 4.45 -22.62
C SER A 376 10.02 5.75 -22.24
N ALA A 377 11.27 5.93 -22.67
CA ALA A 377 12.00 7.17 -22.44
C ALA A 377 11.33 8.40 -23.08
N ARG A 378 10.73 8.26 -24.28
CA ARG A 378 10.04 9.38 -24.96
C ARG A 378 8.87 9.94 -24.15
N PHE A 379 8.14 9.14 -23.37
CA PHE A 379 7.11 9.63 -22.43
C PHE A 379 7.66 10.55 -21.33
N ARG A 380 8.95 10.42 -20.99
CA ARG A 380 9.62 11.19 -19.92
C ARG A 380 10.31 12.46 -20.41
N THR A 381 10.28 12.70 -21.73
CA THR A 381 10.98 13.81 -22.40
C THR A 381 10.02 14.78 -23.10
N SER A 382 10.44 16.04 -23.24
CA SER A 382 9.76 17.02 -24.11
C SER A 382 9.81 16.56 -25.57
N PRO A 383 8.73 16.71 -26.38
CA PRO A 383 7.50 17.47 -26.13
C PRO A 383 6.35 16.65 -25.51
N ILE A 384 6.57 15.41 -25.07
CA ILE A 384 5.53 14.57 -24.46
C ILE A 384 5.34 14.92 -22.98
N ALA A 385 6.41 14.82 -22.19
CA ALA A 385 6.38 15.10 -20.77
C ALA A 385 5.98 16.56 -20.48
N LYS A 386 5.09 16.78 -19.51
CA LYS A 386 4.53 18.11 -19.20
C LYS A 386 4.90 18.63 -17.81
N HIS A 387 4.49 17.95 -16.75
CA HIS A 387 4.80 18.33 -15.36
C HIS A 387 5.13 17.07 -14.57
N ARG A 388 6.39 16.64 -14.65
CA ARG A 388 6.89 15.45 -13.96
C ARG A 388 7.35 15.79 -12.55
N MET A 389 6.92 14.97 -11.59
CA MET A 389 7.46 14.96 -10.24
C MET A 389 8.94 14.57 -10.24
N ARG A 390 9.68 15.05 -9.23
CA ARG A 390 11.12 14.79 -9.11
C ARG A 390 11.42 13.29 -8.99
N GLU A 391 12.29 12.81 -9.87
CA GLU A 391 12.75 11.42 -9.89
C GLU A 391 13.51 11.07 -8.60
N GLY A 392 13.35 9.83 -8.11
CA GLY A 392 13.91 9.39 -6.83
C GLY A 392 13.20 9.94 -5.58
N ARG A 393 12.14 10.76 -5.72
CA ARG A 393 11.41 11.31 -4.57
C ARG A 393 10.55 10.24 -3.90
N LYS A 394 10.87 9.96 -2.64
CA LYS A 394 10.08 9.09 -1.76
C LYS A 394 9.17 9.95 -0.86
N THR A 395 7.87 9.82 -1.04
CA THR A 395 6.86 10.48 -0.20
C THR A 395 6.85 9.89 1.20
N ALA A 396 7.02 10.73 2.21
CA ALA A 396 6.79 10.36 3.60
C ALA A 396 5.30 10.50 3.95
N VAL A 397 4.78 9.59 4.77
CA VAL A 397 3.37 9.54 5.19
C VAL A 397 3.26 9.21 6.67
N GLN A 398 2.23 9.72 7.33
CA GLN A 398 1.85 9.37 8.69
C GLN A 398 0.33 9.20 8.76
N PRO A 399 -0.17 7.95 8.76
CA PRO A 399 -1.58 7.67 9.05
C PRO A 399 -2.00 8.28 10.40
N LEU A 400 -3.22 8.80 10.48
CA LEU A 400 -3.77 9.43 11.68
C LEU A 400 -4.69 8.44 12.42
N GLY A 401 -5.11 8.79 13.64
CA GLY A 401 -6.11 8.02 14.38
C GLY A 401 -7.51 8.22 13.78
N THR A 402 -8.17 7.16 13.37
CA THR A 402 -9.57 7.13 12.88
C THR A 402 -10.56 7.78 13.84
N ASN A 403 -11.70 8.27 13.36
CA ASN A 403 -12.81 8.72 14.20
C ASN A 403 -14.12 8.04 13.75
N ALA A 404 -15.18 8.17 14.55
CA ALA A 404 -16.51 7.64 14.24
C ALA A 404 -17.44 8.70 13.61
N GLU A 405 -16.86 9.79 13.09
CA GLU A 405 -17.63 10.80 12.34
C GLU A 405 -17.91 10.28 10.93
N ARG A 406 -19.04 10.69 10.37
CA ARG A 406 -19.45 10.35 9.00
C ARG A 406 -19.10 11.48 8.06
N GLU A 407 -18.07 11.30 7.25
CA GLU A 407 -17.57 12.34 6.36
C GLU A 407 -18.60 12.86 5.34
N ILE A 408 -19.56 12.05 4.89
CA ILE A 408 -20.58 12.51 3.95
C ILE A 408 -21.54 13.54 4.60
N GLU A 409 -21.73 13.48 5.92
CA GLU A 409 -22.56 14.40 6.68
C GLU A 409 -21.81 15.72 6.94
N THR A 410 -22.44 16.86 6.68
CA THR A 410 -21.78 18.19 6.78
C THR A 410 -21.17 18.45 8.16
N GLU A 411 -21.86 18.07 9.24
CA GLU A 411 -21.29 18.23 10.59
C GLU A 411 -20.20 17.19 10.89
N GLY A 412 -20.37 15.95 10.40
CA GLY A 412 -19.36 14.88 10.52
C GLY A 412 -18.05 15.26 9.85
N MET A 413 -18.06 15.70 8.58
CA MET A 413 -16.88 16.22 7.87
C MET A 413 -16.17 17.34 8.66
N LYS A 414 -16.93 18.31 9.16
CA LYS A 414 -16.39 19.43 9.94
C LYS A 414 -15.66 18.92 11.19
N ARG A 415 -16.23 17.96 11.91
CA ARG A 415 -15.64 17.38 13.13
C ARG A 415 -14.44 16.49 12.80
N ALA A 416 -14.52 15.66 11.75
CA ALA A 416 -13.44 14.80 11.28
C ALA A 416 -12.18 15.61 10.93
N VAL A 417 -12.32 16.65 10.09
CA VAL A 417 -11.20 17.52 9.71
C VAL A 417 -10.59 18.21 10.93
N LEU A 418 -11.41 18.75 11.84
CA LEU A 418 -10.91 19.40 13.06
C LEU A 418 -10.21 18.43 14.02
N ASP A 419 -10.66 17.18 14.08
CA ASP A 419 -9.97 16.13 14.87
C ASP A 419 -8.61 15.79 14.26
N PHE A 420 -8.53 15.56 12.95
CA PHE A 420 -7.26 15.27 12.27
C PHE A 420 -6.26 16.44 12.36
N GLU A 421 -6.73 17.67 12.17
CA GLU A 421 -5.94 18.89 12.40
C GLU A 421 -5.46 18.99 13.86
N GLY A 422 -6.34 18.71 14.84
CA GLY A 422 -5.98 18.65 16.25
C GLY A 422 -4.93 17.56 16.56
N GLN A 423 -5.03 16.40 15.90
CA GLN A 423 -4.02 15.34 15.99
C GLN A 423 -2.66 15.79 15.45
N MET A 424 -2.64 16.52 14.32
CA MET A 424 -1.45 17.12 13.70
C MET A 424 -0.87 18.31 14.49
N GLY A 425 -1.56 18.78 15.53
CA GLY A 425 -1.14 19.93 16.35
C GLY A 425 -1.43 21.28 15.71
N THR A 426 -2.40 21.35 14.80
CA THR A 426 -2.84 22.61 14.17
C THR A 426 -4.18 23.06 14.74
N GLY A 427 -4.27 24.29 15.24
CA GLY A 427 -5.48 24.91 15.77
C GLY A 427 -5.78 26.27 15.13
N PRO A 428 -6.59 27.13 15.78
CA PRO A 428 -6.96 28.46 15.28
C PRO A 428 -5.75 29.38 14.98
N GLU A 429 -4.63 29.19 15.65
CA GLU A 429 -3.36 29.87 15.39
C GLU A 429 -2.69 29.47 14.05
N SER A 430 -3.36 28.62 13.26
CA SER A 430 -3.02 28.26 11.87
C SER A 430 -3.75 29.13 10.84
N ALA A 431 -4.64 30.05 11.23
CA ALA A 431 -5.56 30.74 10.32
C ALA A 431 -4.92 31.48 9.13
N GLY A 432 -3.67 31.94 9.25
CA GLY A 432 -2.92 32.57 8.16
C GLY A 432 -2.39 31.60 7.09
N PHE A 433 -2.53 30.29 7.29
CA PHE A 433 -2.03 29.23 6.42
C PHE A 433 -3.17 28.42 5.82
N LEU A 434 -3.00 28.01 4.57
CA LEU A 434 -3.84 26.98 3.99
C LEU A 434 -3.53 25.62 4.63
N SER A 435 -4.57 24.95 5.11
CA SER A 435 -4.60 23.52 5.38
C SER A 435 -5.15 22.82 4.14
N TRP A 436 -4.49 21.78 3.62
CA TRP A 436 -4.90 21.12 2.37
C TRP A 436 -5.54 19.76 2.67
N ILE A 437 -6.83 19.65 2.35
CA ILE A 437 -7.67 18.47 2.54
C ILE A 437 -7.93 17.82 1.18
N ARG A 438 -7.82 16.50 1.12
CA ARG A 438 -7.95 15.67 -0.08
C ARG A 438 -8.77 14.43 0.25
N GLY A 439 -9.42 13.85 -0.75
CA GLY A 439 -10.24 12.65 -0.62
C GLY A 439 -11.00 12.39 -1.91
N ASP A 440 -11.93 11.45 -1.88
CA ASP A 440 -12.77 11.10 -3.02
C ASP A 440 -13.73 12.25 -3.42
N GLY A 441 -14.62 11.99 -4.39
CA GLY A 441 -15.66 12.94 -4.80
C GLY A 441 -16.66 13.30 -3.70
N GLY A 442 -17.09 12.32 -2.89
CA GLY A 442 -18.01 12.50 -1.77
C GLY A 442 -17.42 13.40 -0.68
N SER A 443 -16.19 13.08 -0.24
CA SER A 443 -15.38 13.86 0.67
C SER A 443 -15.12 15.28 0.19
N PHE A 444 -14.72 15.46 -1.07
CA PHE A 444 -14.54 16.78 -1.67
C PHE A 444 -15.84 17.61 -1.64
N ALA A 445 -16.98 17.00 -1.99
CA ALA A 445 -18.28 17.66 -1.96
C ALA A 445 -18.70 18.04 -0.54
N ALA A 446 -18.52 17.14 0.44
CA ALA A 446 -18.86 17.39 1.84
C ALA A 446 -17.98 18.50 2.45
N ALA A 447 -16.68 18.51 2.18
CA ALA A 447 -15.77 19.54 2.68
C ALA A 447 -16.09 20.94 2.07
N ASN A 448 -16.45 21.00 0.79
CA ASN A 448 -16.92 22.26 0.18
C ASN A 448 -18.29 22.70 0.70
N ARG A 449 -19.19 21.75 0.99
CA ARG A 449 -20.48 22.03 1.63
C ARG A 449 -20.31 22.65 3.02
N VAL A 450 -19.33 22.21 3.82
CA VAL A 450 -18.95 22.86 5.09
C VAL A 450 -18.57 24.32 4.88
N LYS A 451 -17.69 24.62 3.91
CA LYS A 451 -17.31 26.01 3.57
C LYS A 451 -18.52 26.86 3.18
N LYS A 452 -19.42 26.35 2.35
CA LYS A 452 -20.63 27.09 1.90
C LYS A 452 -21.54 27.43 3.09
N TYR A 453 -21.80 26.49 4.00
CA TYR A 453 -22.62 26.75 5.19
C TYR A 453 -21.97 27.67 6.24
N LEU A 454 -20.64 27.62 6.41
CA LEU A 454 -19.93 28.46 7.38
C LEU A 454 -19.47 29.82 6.81
N SER A 455 -19.71 30.06 5.51
CA SER A 455 -19.23 31.21 4.72
C SER A 455 -19.59 32.59 5.27
N ALA A 456 -20.66 32.73 6.05
CA ALA A 456 -21.05 34.00 6.69
C ALA A 456 -20.25 34.34 7.97
N THR A 457 -19.43 33.40 8.48
CA THR A 457 -18.68 33.60 9.73
C THR A 457 -17.49 34.55 9.51
N GLY A 458 -17.35 35.63 10.29
CA GLY A 458 -16.28 36.62 10.07
C GLY A 458 -14.86 36.05 10.16
N ASP A 459 -14.61 35.16 11.12
CA ASP A 459 -13.33 34.48 11.34
C ASP A 459 -13.03 33.42 10.27
N ASP A 460 -11.86 33.47 9.63
CA ASP A 460 -11.53 32.62 8.47
C ASP A 460 -11.31 31.15 8.83
N TYR A 461 -10.79 30.88 10.05
CA TYR A 461 -10.58 29.53 10.54
C TYR A 461 -11.91 28.83 10.84
N LYS A 462 -12.83 29.49 11.55
CA LYS A 462 -14.19 29.00 11.82
C LYS A 462 -15.04 28.92 10.56
N ALA A 463 -14.81 29.79 9.58
CA ALA A 463 -15.48 29.77 8.28
C ALA A 463 -14.93 28.71 7.31
N PHE A 464 -13.89 27.96 7.67
CA PHE A 464 -13.18 27.01 6.81
C PHE A 464 -12.57 27.64 5.54
N ARG A 465 -12.40 28.97 5.47
CA ARG A 465 -11.81 29.66 4.30
C ARG A 465 -10.33 29.35 4.12
N ASN A 466 -9.61 29.11 5.21
CA ASN A 466 -8.20 28.71 5.19
C ASN A 466 -7.98 27.21 4.90
N ARG A 467 -9.00 26.48 4.43
CA ARG A 467 -8.86 25.07 4.04
C ARG A 467 -8.99 24.95 2.54
N LEU A 468 -7.93 24.52 1.88
CA LEU A 468 -7.94 24.10 0.49
C LEU A 468 -8.53 22.69 0.39
N THR A 469 -9.32 22.42 -0.64
CA THR A 469 -9.92 21.10 -0.90
C THR A 469 -9.65 20.70 -2.34
N THR A 470 -9.25 19.45 -2.58
CA THR A 470 -9.08 18.89 -3.93
C THR A 470 -9.66 17.47 -4.01
N PRO A 471 -10.33 17.10 -5.11
CA PRO A 471 -10.74 15.72 -5.35
C PRO A 471 -9.55 14.88 -5.84
N GLU A 472 -9.48 13.62 -5.40
CA GLU A 472 -8.43 12.67 -5.76
C GLU A 472 -8.75 11.86 -7.04
N ILE A 473 -7.71 11.26 -7.62
CA ILE A 473 -7.67 10.87 -9.03
C ILE A 473 -8.19 9.44 -9.29
N TRP A 474 -8.02 8.50 -8.35
CA TRP A 474 -8.40 7.09 -8.60
C TRP A 474 -9.91 6.95 -8.77
N HIS A 475 -10.70 7.59 -7.92
CA HIS A 475 -12.15 7.59 -8.02
C HIS A 475 -12.67 8.26 -9.31
N MET A 476 -11.99 9.29 -9.83
CA MET A 476 -12.28 9.86 -11.15
C MET A 476 -12.04 8.84 -12.26
N ARG A 477 -10.91 8.12 -12.22
CA ARG A 477 -10.50 7.09 -13.18
C ARG A 477 -11.44 5.89 -13.15
N SER A 478 -11.93 5.51 -11.98
CA SER A 478 -12.96 4.48 -11.76
C SER A 478 -14.32 4.91 -12.32
N THR A 479 -14.75 6.15 -12.05
CA THR A 479 -16.01 6.70 -12.60
C THR A 479 -15.94 6.85 -14.13
N ASN A 480 -14.78 7.21 -14.68
CA ASN A 480 -14.59 7.23 -16.13
C ASN A 480 -14.65 5.82 -16.74
N LEU A 481 -14.04 4.80 -16.10
CA LEU A 481 -14.15 3.40 -16.52
C LEU A 481 -15.62 2.92 -16.55
N ASN A 482 -16.38 3.19 -15.48
CA ASN A 482 -17.83 2.95 -15.42
C ASN A 482 -18.57 3.66 -16.56
N THR A 483 -18.19 4.90 -16.88
CA THR A 483 -18.79 5.69 -17.99
C THR A 483 -18.53 5.05 -19.35
N ILE A 484 -17.29 4.61 -19.62
CA ILE A 484 -16.89 3.95 -20.87
C ILE A 484 -17.57 2.60 -21.00
N SER A 485 -17.54 1.78 -19.94
CA SER A 485 -18.24 0.50 -19.87
C SER A 485 -19.72 0.65 -20.21
N ASP A 486 -20.42 1.58 -19.55
CA ASP A 486 -21.85 1.77 -19.78
C ASP A 486 -22.16 2.20 -21.22
N ASN A 487 -21.32 3.07 -21.79
CA ASN A 487 -21.50 3.55 -23.15
C ASN A 487 -21.27 2.46 -24.21
N HIS A 488 -20.17 1.70 -24.08
CA HIS A 488 -19.61 0.87 -25.17
C HIS A 488 -19.92 -0.63 -25.06
N TYR A 489 -20.35 -1.16 -23.90
CA TYR A 489 -20.75 -2.58 -23.83
C TYR A 489 -21.96 -2.92 -24.72
N GLY A 490 -22.96 -2.04 -24.80
CA GLY A 490 -24.16 -2.28 -25.62
C GLY A 490 -25.00 -3.49 -25.19
N PRO A 491 -25.84 -4.03 -26.09
CA PRO A 491 -26.70 -5.19 -25.82
C PRO A 491 -25.89 -6.47 -25.53
N ALA A 492 -26.34 -7.29 -24.57
CA ALA A 492 -25.59 -8.48 -24.13
C ALA A 492 -25.39 -9.52 -25.25
N ALA A 493 -26.41 -9.74 -26.08
CA ALA A 493 -26.37 -10.64 -27.24
C ALA A 493 -25.99 -9.93 -28.56
N SER A 494 -25.27 -8.81 -28.48
CA SER A 494 -24.88 -8.01 -29.66
C SER A 494 -24.06 -8.84 -30.66
N GLN A 495 -24.38 -8.72 -31.94
CA GLN A 495 -23.55 -9.21 -33.05
C GLN A 495 -22.66 -8.11 -33.66
N ASP A 496 -22.81 -6.86 -33.19
CA ASP A 496 -22.02 -5.71 -33.63
C ASP A 496 -20.57 -5.85 -33.15
N PRO A 497 -19.55 -5.94 -34.04
CA PRO A 497 -18.16 -6.09 -33.65
C PRO A 497 -17.58 -4.86 -32.93
N SER A 498 -18.23 -3.70 -32.99
CA SER A 498 -17.84 -2.50 -32.24
C SER A 498 -18.32 -2.49 -30.79
N SER A 499 -19.22 -3.42 -30.41
CA SER A 499 -19.74 -3.55 -29.05
C SER A 499 -18.78 -4.35 -28.17
N LEU A 500 -18.48 -3.87 -26.96
CA LEU A 500 -17.61 -4.61 -26.04
C LEU A 500 -18.26 -5.92 -25.57
N SER A 501 -19.59 -6.06 -25.58
CA SER A 501 -20.25 -7.35 -25.32
C SER A 501 -19.88 -8.39 -26.38
N LYS A 502 -19.75 -8.00 -27.66
CA LYS A 502 -19.30 -8.90 -28.73
C LYS A 502 -17.82 -9.27 -28.57
N SER A 503 -16.97 -8.33 -28.16
CA SER A 503 -15.56 -8.61 -27.86
C SER A 503 -15.40 -9.55 -26.65
N SER A 504 -16.10 -9.29 -25.54
CA SER A 504 -16.18 -10.21 -24.38
C SER A 504 -16.64 -11.62 -24.77
N ASN A 505 -17.73 -11.73 -25.55
CA ASN A 505 -18.22 -13.03 -26.02
C ASN A 505 -17.23 -13.76 -26.94
N CYS A 506 -16.40 -13.04 -27.70
CA CYS A 506 -15.38 -13.62 -28.58
C CYS A 506 -14.22 -14.28 -27.80
N VAL A 507 -13.81 -13.68 -26.68
CA VAL A 507 -12.70 -14.18 -25.84
C VAL A 507 -13.14 -14.85 -24.54
N GLN A 508 -14.44 -15.11 -24.38
CA GLN A 508 -15.04 -15.71 -23.19
C GLN A 508 -14.82 -14.92 -21.88
N PHE A 509 -14.54 -13.61 -21.97
CA PHE A 509 -14.45 -12.75 -20.80
C PHE A 509 -15.84 -12.44 -20.24
N THR A 510 -16.01 -12.58 -18.93
CA THR A 510 -17.30 -12.31 -18.26
C THR A 510 -17.74 -10.86 -18.47
N ARG A 511 -18.83 -10.66 -19.19
CA ARG A 511 -19.49 -9.36 -19.30
C ARG A 511 -20.01 -8.93 -17.91
N PRO A 512 -19.76 -7.69 -17.46
CA PRO A 512 -20.34 -7.17 -16.22
C PRO A 512 -21.87 -7.32 -16.19
N SER A 513 -22.40 -7.68 -15.02
CA SER A 513 -23.85 -7.80 -14.80
C SER A 513 -24.52 -6.42 -14.83
N ASN A 514 -23.98 -5.46 -14.08
CA ASN A 514 -24.22 -4.03 -14.24
C ASN A 514 -23.08 -3.43 -15.07
N THR A 515 -23.40 -2.70 -16.16
CA THR A 515 -22.37 -2.01 -16.97
C THR A 515 -22.04 -0.61 -16.44
N SER A 516 -22.88 -0.05 -15.56
CA SER A 516 -22.67 1.27 -14.94
C SER A 516 -21.89 1.21 -13.62
N GLU A 517 -21.76 0.03 -13.03
CA GLU A 517 -21.02 -0.26 -11.80
C GLU A 517 -20.22 -1.55 -12.04
N VAL A 518 -18.99 -1.42 -12.53
CA VAL A 518 -18.15 -2.58 -12.87
C VAL A 518 -17.16 -2.91 -11.76
N ASN A 519 -16.75 -4.18 -11.69
CA ASN A 519 -15.53 -4.53 -10.97
C ASN A 519 -14.34 -3.96 -11.77
N PHE A 520 -13.59 -3.06 -11.14
CA PHE A 520 -12.59 -2.22 -11.80
C PHE A 520 -11.52 -3.06 -12.53
N TYR A 521 -10.81 -3.95 -11.84
CA TYR A 521 -9.64 -4.64 -12.41
C TYR A 521 -9.93 -5.63 -13.55
N PRO A 522 -10.93 -6.54 -13.44
CA PRO A 522 -11.30 -7.41 -14.56
C PRO A 522 -11.74 -6.61 -15.78
N THR A 523 -12.40 -5.46 -15.56
CA THR A 523 -12.87 -4.59 -16.65
C THR A 523 -11.73 -3.81 -17.29
N VAL A 524 -10.76 -3.30 -16.52
CA VAL A 524 -9.54 -2.70 -17.08
C VAL A 524 -8.80 -3.71 -17.95
N ARG A 525 -8.60 -4.95 -17.47
CA ARG A 525 -7.92 -6.00 -18.23
C ARG A 525 -8.65 -6.32 -19.55
N ALA A 526 -9.98 -6.41 -19.51
CA ALA A 526 -10.81 -6.62 -20.69
C ALA A 526 -10.70 -5.46 -21.70
N LEU A 527 -10.94 -4.23 -21.25
CA LEU A 527 -10.97 -3.06 -22.14
C LEU A 527 -9.58 -2.72 -22.70
N THR A 528 -8.51 -2.95 -21.93
CA THR A 528 -7.12 -2.82 -22.41
C THR A 528 -6.85 -3.78 -23.56
N LEU A 529 -7.13 -5.09 -23.39
CA LEU A 529 -7.00 -6.06 -24.47
C LEU A 529 -7.82 -5.67 -25.72
N PHE A 530 -9.07 -5.24 -25.54
CA PHE A 530 -9.94 -4.85 -26.66
C PHE A 530 -9.41 -3.61 -27.40
N TRP A 531 -8.87 -2.64 -26.67
CA TRP A 531 -8.29 -1.42 -27.23
C TRP A 531 -6.97 -1.71 -27.96
N GLU A 532 -6.07 -2.46 -27.33
CA GLU A 532 -4.77 -2.83 -27.91
C GLU A 532 -4.95 -3.65 -29.19
N MET A 533 -5.83 -4.67 -29.19
CA MET A 533 -6.09 -5.45 -30.40
C MET A 533 -6.75 -4.62 -31.52
N GLN A 534 -7.56 -3.62 -31.16
CA GLN A 534 -8.11 -2.67 -32.12
C GLN A 534 -7.04 -1.73 -32.70
N VAL A 535 -6.02 -1.33 -31.91
CA VAL A 535 -4.84 -0.58 -32.37
C VAL A 535 -3.97 -1.45 -33.28
N ILE A 536 -3.72 -2.71 -32.94
CA ILE A 536 -2.98 -3.66 -33.78
C ILE A 536 -3.70 -3.90 -35.13
N ASP A 537 -5.03 -4.00 -35.16
CA ASP A 537 -5.77 -4.10 -36.44
C ASP A 537 -5.65 -2.82 -37.30
N CYS A 538 -5.53 -1.63 -36.68
CA CYS A 538 -5.24 -0.39 -37.40
C CYS A 538 -3.86 -0.43 -38.07
N TRP A 539 -2.82 -0.87 -37.35
CA TRP A 539 -1.47 -1.07 -37.91
C TRP A 539 -1.49 -2.10 -39.04
N ARG A 540 -2.19 -3.22 -38.86
CA ARG A 540 -2.33 -4.28 -39.86
C ARG A 540 -2.96 -3.77 -41.16
N GLN A 541 -4.03 -2.96 -41.07
CA GLN A 541 -4.64 -2.32 -42.24
C GLN A 541 -3.71 -1.28 -42.87
N SER A 542 -2.97 -0.50 -42.08
CA SER A 542 -2.02 0.51 -42.59
C SER A 542 -0.87 -0.10 -43.38
N PHE A 543 -0.36 -1.26 -42.97
CA PHE A 543 0.66 -1.98 -43.73
C PHE A 543 0.07 -2.81 -44.89
N GLY A 544 -1.26 -2.96 -44.95
CA GLY A 544 -1.94 -3.73 -45.99
C GLY A 544 -1.73 -5.24 -45.88
N VAL A 545 -1.56 -5.78 -44.67
CA VAL A 545 -1.12 -7.17 -44.44
C VAL A 545 -2.22 -8.07 -43.88
N GLU A 546 -2.09 -9.37 -44.15
CA GLU A 546 -3.04 -10.39 -43.69
C GLU A 546 -2.82 -10.79 -42.23
N ASP A 547 -1.55 -10.89 -41.82
CA ASP A 547 -1.10 -11.18 -40.46
C ASP A 547 0.11 -10.27 -40.18
N ILE A 548 0.06 -9.54 -39.07
CA ILE A 548 1.09 -8.55 -38.71
C ILE A 548 2.32 -9.19 -38.06
N LEU A 549 2.17 -10.31 -37.35
CA LEU A 549 3.29 -11.04 -36.73
C LEU A 549 4.13 -11.70 -37.83
N VAL A 550 3.47 -12.43 -38.74
CA VAL A 550 4.15 -13.05 -39.90
C VAL A 550 4.80 -11.99 -40.79
N TYR A 551 4.18 -10.81 -40.94
CA TYR A 551 4.78 -9.70 -41.68
C TYR A 551 6.08 -9.20 -41.04
N PHE A 552 6.09 -8.95 -39.73
CA PHE A 552 7.28 -8.46 -39.04
C PHE A 552 8.37 -9.52 -38.93
N GLU A 553 8.03 -10.80 -38.67
CA GLU A 553 8.97 -11.93 -38.65
C GLU A 553 9.79 -12.02 -39.96
N ASN A 554 9.10 -11.93 -41.11
CA ASN A 554 9.71 -12.05 -42.45
C ASN A 554 10.35 -10.76 -42.97
N LEU A 555 10.29 -9.65 -42.21
CA LEU A 555 10.82 -8.36 -42.65
C LEU A 555 12.36 -8.29 -42.54
N PRO A 556 13.09 -7.70 -43.51
CA PRO A 556 14.51 -7.40 -43.34
C PRO A 556 14.77 -6.49 -42.14
N ALA A 557 15.88 -6.71 -41.41
CA ALA A 557 16.19 -5.98 -40.18
C ALA A 557 16.45 -4.48 -40.37
N ASP A 558 16.84 -4.08 -41.58
CA ASP A 558 17.10 -2.71 -42.04
C ASP A 558 15.86 -2.01 -42.64
N SER A 559 14.73 -2.73 -42.78
CA SER A 559 13.49 -2.22 -43.37
C SER A 559 12.96 -0.99 -42.64
N GLU A 560 12.47 0.00 -43.41
CA GLU A 560 11.91 1.25 -42.88
C GLU A 560 10.79 1.02 -41.85
N HIS A 561 9.97 -0.03 -41.99
CA HIS A 561 8.86 -0.29 -41.06
C HIS A 561 9.35 -0.89 -39.71
N ARG A 562 10.61 -1.35 -39.62
CA ARG A 562 11.25 -1.72 -38.34
C ARG A 562 11.95 -0.53 -37.66
N LYS A 563 12.02 0.66 -38.28
CA LYS A 563 12.63 1.86 -37.67
C LYS A 563 11.61 2.64 -36.85
N LEU A 564 11.99 2.98 -35.63
CA LEU A 564 11.12 3.69 -34.69
C LEU A 564 10.65 5.05 -35.21
N ASP A 565 11.52 5.82 -35.88
CA ASP A 565 11.13 7.14 -36.43
C ASP A 565 10.04 7.02 -37.52
N THR A 566 10.04 5.95 -38.33
CA THR A 566 8.98 5.67 -39.31
C THR A 566 7.66 5.38 -38.60
N LEU A 567 7.69 4.56 -37.55
CA LEU A 567 6.49 4.24 -36.75
C LEU A 567 5.93 5.50 -36.08
N LEU A 568 6.79 6.36 -35.55
CA LEU A 568 6.41 7.64 -34.93
C LEU A 568 5.86 8.67 -35.93
N GLN A 569 6.25 8.60 -37.21
CA GLN A 569 5.65 9.42 -38.27
C GLN A 569 4.29 8.89 -38.72
N LEU A 570 4.08 7.57 -38.72
CA LEU A 570 2.82 6.94 -39.12
C LEU A 570 1.75 7.03 -38.03
N ALA A 571 2.10 6.83 -36.76
CA ALA A 571 1.12 6.73 -35.68
C ALA A 571 0.18 7.95 -35.53
N PRO A 572 0.63 9.23 -35.68
CA PRO A 572 -0.27 10.39 -35.65
C PRO A 572 -1.32 10.35 -36.77
N VAL A 573 -0.97 9.83 -37.95
CA VAL A 573 -1.92 9.64 -39.06
C VAL A 573 -2.94 8.57 -38.69
N LEU A 574 -2.51 7.45 -38.10
CA LEU A 574 -3.41 6.37 -37.71
C LEU A 574 -4.40 6.78 -36.63
N VAL A 575 -3.96 7.50 -35.59
CA VAL A 575 -4.83 8.10 -34.57
C VAL A 575 -5.84 9.05 -35.23
N LYS A 576 -5.36 9.95 -36.10
CA LYS A 576 -6.21 10.91 -36.82
C LYS A 576 -7.29 10.22 -37.67
N CYS A 577 -6.96 9.11 -38.33
CA CYS A 577 -7.87 8.29 -39.14
C CYS A 577 -8.88 7.43 -38.34
N ASN A 578 -8.54 6.98 -37.12
CA ASN A 578 -9.25 5.88 -36.46
C ASN A 578 -9.65 6.14 -34.99
N ALA A 579 -9.20 7.23 -34.39
CA ALA A 579 -9.43 7.60 -32.98
C ALA A 579 -9.49 9.12 -32.83
N SER A 580 -10.41 9.74 -33.59
CA SER A 580 -10.68 11.18 -33.54
C SER A 580 -12.14 11.50 -33.78
N GLN A 581 -12.60 12.62 -33.22
CA GLN A 581 -13.92 13.20 -33.51
C GLN A 581 -14.17 13.39 -35.02
N ASP A 582 -13.16 13.83 -35.79
CA ASP A 582 -13.26 13.98 -37.24
C ASP A 582 -13.53 12.64 -37.95
N ALA A 583 -12.83 11.57 -37.54
CA ALA A 583 -13.04 10.23 -38.07
C ALA A 583 -14.43 9.69 -37.72
N TYR A 584 -14.90 9.95 -36.49
CA TYR A 584 -16.25 9.60 -36.04
C TYR A 584 -17.33 10.24 -36.93
N PHE A 585 -17.30 11.57 -37.11
CA PHE A 585 -18.31 12.28 -37.90
C PHE A 585 -18.27 11.88 -39.38
N ARG A 586 -17.11 11.50 -39.92
CA ARG A 586 -16.98 11.04 -41.32
C ARG A 586 -17.49 9.63 -41.54
N ALA A 587 -17.33 8.74 -40.56
CA ALA A 587 -17.97 7.43 -40.59
C ALA A 587 -19.51 7.55 -40.62
N LEU A 588 -20.11 8.59 -40.03
CA LEU A 588 -21.57 8.74 -39.96
C LEU A 588 -22.29 9.12 -41.28
N SER A 589 -21.60 9.46 -42.36
CA SER A 589 -22.26 9.67 -43.67
C SER A 589 -21.35 9.39 -44.86
N ARG A 590 -21.92 8.82 -45.92
CA ARG A 590 -21.22 8.57 -47.19
C ARG A 590 -20.58 9.84 -47.75
N LYS A 591 -21.32 10.96 -47.75
CA LYS A 591 -20.81 12.26 -48.22
C LYS A 591 -19.61 12.73 -47.40
N ALA A 592 -19.61 12.52 -46.08
CA ALA A 592 -18.51 12.93 -45.23
C ALA A 592 -17.28 12.02 -45.42
N PHE A 593 -17.49 10.71 -45.55
CA PHE A 593 -16.45 9.74 -45.93
C PHE A 593 -15.79 10.07 -47.27
N ASP A 594 -16.57 10.27 -48.34
CA ASP A 594 -16.03 10.49 -49.68
C ASP A 594 -15.15 11.75 -49.77
N ASN A 595 -15.53 12.82 -49.04
CA ASN A 595 -14.81 14.09 -48.93
C ASN A 595 -13.64 14.09 -47.92
N SER A 596 -13.28 12.94 -47.34
CA SER A 596 -12.15 12.85 -46.40
C SER A 596 -10.82 13.19 -47.09
N PRO A 597 -9.98 14.07 -46.52
CA PRO A 597 -8.57 14.22 -46.88
C PRO A 597 -7.83 12.88 -46.90
N ALA A 598 -6.82 12.76 -47.77
CA ALA A 598 -6.09 11.51 -47.99
C ALA A 598 -5.40 10.96 -46.72
N ASP A 599 -4.93 11.86 -45.84
CA ASP A 599 -4.32 11.56 -44.53
C ASP A 599 -5.35 11.26 -43.42
N MET A 600 -6.63 11.12 -43.79
CA MET A 600 -7.75 10.84 -42.89
C MET A 600 -8.77 9.86 -43.50
N LYS A 601 -8.47 9.25 -44.66
CA LYS A 601 -9.41 8.41 -45.41
C LYS A 601 -9.12 6.94 -45.16
N VAL A 602 -10.00 6.27 -44.42
CA VAL A 602 -9.95 4.81 -44.25
C VAL A 602 -10.34 4.09 -45.53
N THR A 603 -9.92 2.83 -45.67
CA THR A 603 -10.23 1.99 -46.84
C THR A 603 -11.73 1.68 -46.91
N GLU A 604 -12.31 1.74 -48.11
CA GLU A 604 -13.68 1.26 -48.34
C GLU A 604 -13.72 -0.27 -48.30
N GLY A 605 -14.66 -0.84 -47.56
CA GLY A 605 -14.80 -2.28 -47.36
C GLY A 605 -15.70 -2.94 -48.41
N SER A 606 -15.98 -4.23 -48.22
CA SER A 606 -17.00 -4.93 -49.00
C SER A 606 -18.39 -4.30 -48.81
N PRO A 607 -19.29 -4.35 -49.81
CA PRO A 607 -20.66 -3.88 -49.65
C PRO A 607 -21.32 -4.48 -48.40
N TRP A 608 -22.02 -3.67 -47.61
CA TRP A 608 -22.82 -4.18 -46.50
C TRP A 608 -24.13 -4.75 -47.02
N VAL A 609 -24.48 -5.95 -46.56
CA VAL A 609 -25.80 -6.56 -46.78
C VAL A 609 -26.32 -6.93 -45.41
N ALA A 610 -27.42 -6.30 -44.99
CA ALA A 610 -28.05 -6.62 -43.72
C ALA A 610 -28.49 -8.09 -43.71
N ALA A 611 -28.13 -8.83 -42.66
CA ALA A 611 -28.52 -10.22 -42.51
C ALA A 611 -30.06 -10.34 -42.45
N VAL A 612 -30.64 -11.04 -43.44
CA VAL A 612 -32.08 -11.26 -43.53
C VAL A 612 -32.54 -12.01 -42.27
N HIS A 613 -33.26 -11.29 -41.40
CA HIS A 613 -33.90 -11.91 -40.24
C HIS A 613 -35.02 -12.84 -40.72
N ASN A 614 -34.76 -14.14 -40.67
CA ASN A 614 -35.78 -15.16 -40.85
C ASN A 614 -36.69 -15.15 -39.61
N PRO A 615 -38.01 -14.83 -39.69
CA PRO A 615 -38.88 -14.71 -38.51
C PRO A 615 -39.24 -16.04 -37.83
N ALA A 616 -38.50 -17.11 -38.11
CA ALA A 616 -38.91 -18.51 -37.91
C ALA A 616 -38.15 -19.25 -36.80
N ALA A 617 -37.40 -18.54 -35.93
CA ALA A 617 -36.84 -19.09 -34.71
C ALA A 617 -37.59 -18.52 -33.50
N GLY A 618 -38.51 -19.30 -32.93
CA GLY A 618 -39.24 -18.93 -31.71
C GLY A 618 -38.32 -18.87 -30.48
N PRO A 619 -38.77 -18.25 -29.38
CA PRO A 619 -37.96 -18.10 -28.17
C PRO A 619 -37.67 -19.47 -27.55
N SER A 620 -36.39 -19.83 -27.47
CA SER A 620 -35.96 -21.03 -26.73
C SER A 620 -36.11 -20.78 -25.23
N THR A 621 -37.06 -21.49 -24.61
CA THR A 621 -37.38 -21.38 -23.19
C THR A 621 -36.33 -22.08 -22.31
N THR A 622 -35.20 -21.39 -22.08
CA THR A 622 -34.35 -21.69 -20.92
C THR A 622 -34.92 -20.99 -19.68
N ARG A 623 -35.40 -21.77 -18.71
CA ARG A 623 -35.85 -21.27 -17.41
C ARG A 623 -34.63 -20.85 -16.59
N SER A 624 -34.44 -19.55 -16.39
CA SER A 624 -33.67 -19.01 -15.27
C SER A 624 -34.60 -18.16 -14.40
N THR A 625 -35.08 -18.73 -13.31
CA THR A 625 -35.79 -17.99 -12.26
C THR A 625 -34.79 -17.22 -11.41
N GLU A 626 -34.57 -15.94 -11.72
CA GLU A 626 -34.02 -14.99 -10.76
C GLU A 626 -34.44 -13.56 -11.10
N LYS A 627 -34.91 -12.81 -10.08
CA LYS A 627 -35.28 -11.40 -10.22
C LYS A 627 -34.01 -10.55 -10.13
N ASN A 628 -33.49 -10.08 -11.26
CA ASN A 628 -32.48 -9.03 -11.29
C ASN A 628 -32.91 -7.88 -12.21
N THR A 629 -32.70 -6.64 -11.74
CA THR A 629 -33.30 -5.40 -12.26
C THR A 629 -32.49 -4.75 -13.39
N SER A 630 -31.83 -5.53 -14.25
CA SER A 630 -31.13 -5.00 -15.41
C SER A 630 -32.12 -4.61 -16.52
N THR A 631 -32.26 -3.32 -16.79
CA THR A 631 -32.98 -2.84 -17.97
C THR A 631 -32.15 -3.16 -19.21
N GLU A 632 -32.59 -4.11 -20.03
CA GLU A 632 -31.89 -4.46 -21.27
C GLU A 632 -31.75 -3.23 -22.18
N LYS A 633 -30.50 -2.94 -22.58
CA LYS A 633 -30.21 -1.84 -23.51
C LYS A 633 -30.81 -2.17 -24.87
N LYS A 634 -31.83 -1.39 -25.26
CA LYS A 634 -32.53 -1.53 -26.54
C LYS A 634 -31.55 -1.39 -27.70
N CYS A 635 -31.78 -2.21 -28.73
CA CYS A 635 -31.13 -2.11 -30.03
C CYS A 635 -31.32 -0.70 -30.62
N HIS A 636 -30.24 -0.08 -31.08
CA HIS A 636 -30.27 1.21 -31.79
C HIS A 636 -30.88 1.03 -33.20
N VAL A 637 -31.64 2.03 -33.64
CA VAL A 637 -32.23 2.10 -34.98
C VAL A 637 -31.85 3.44 -35.58
N GLU A 638 -31.28 3.43 -36.78
CA GLU A 638 -30.90 4.64 -37.49
C GLU A 638 -32.12 5.41 -38.01
N ALA A 639 -31.90 6.68 -38.38
CA ALA A 639 -32.89 7.45 -39.12
C ALA A 639 -33.06 6.90 -40.56
N ASP A 640 -34.25 7.08 -41.12
CA ASP A 640 -34.54 6.73 -42.51
C ASP A 640 -33.54 7.38 -43.48
N GLY A 641 -32.94 6.58 -44.35
CA GLY A 641 -31.95 7.06 -45.33
C GLY A 641 -30.51 7.20 -44.81
N PHE A 642 -30.17 6.63 -43.64
CA PHE A 642 -28.79 6.57 -43.15
C PHE A 642 -27.84 5.90 -44.16
N ASP A 643 -26.84 6.67 -44.64
CA ASP A 643 -25.86 6.24 -45.66
C ASP A 643 -24.44 5.95 -45.10
N GLY A 644 -24.23 6.21 -43.81
CA GLY A 644 -22.94 6.03 -43.13
C GLY A 644 -22.68 4.61 -42.63
N ASP A 645 -21.71 4.50 -41.74
CA ASP A 645 -21.23 3.28 -41.09
C ASP A 645 -21.15 3.51 -39.57
N ARG A 646 -22.19 3.06 -38.86
CA ARG A 646 -22.30 3.18 -37.41
C ARG A 646 -21.23 2.34 -36.71
N VAL A 647 -20.95 1.14 -37.21
CA VAL A 647 -20.01 0.19 -36.59
C VAL A 647 -18.59 0.77 -36.58
N LEU A 648 -18.15 1.35 -37.69
CA LEU A 648 -16.88 2.07 -37.76
C LEU A 648 -16.88 3.27 -36.81
N ALA A 649 -17.93 4.09 -36.81
CA ALA A 649 -18.07 5.26 -35.94
C ALA A 649 -17.97 4.89 -34.44
N ASN A 650 -18.69 3.84 -34.01
CA ASN A 650 -18.67 3.32 -32.65
C ASN A 650 -17.23 2.91 -32.23
N SER A 651 -16.55 2.13 -33.06
CA SER A 651 -15.18 1.66 -32.80
C SER A 651 -14.12 2.76 -32.84
N THR A 652 -14.46 3.90 -33.47
CA THR A 652 -13.63 5.11 -33.48
C THR A 652 -13.74 5.86 -32.16
N LEU A 653 -14.98 6.03 -31.64
CA LEU A 653 -15.20 6.62 -30.32
C LEU A 653 -14.57 5.79 -29.20
N PHE A 654 -14.68 4.45 -29.23
CA PHE A 654 -14.08 3.61 -28.21
C PHE A 654 -12.54 3.75 -28.14
N LEU A 655 -11.86 3.81 -29.30
CA LEU A 655 -10.42 4.02 -29.35
C LEU A 655 -10.00 5.39 -28.81
N GLU A 656 -10.78 6.43 -29.03
CA GLU A 656 -10.54 7.78 -28.53
C GLU A 656 -10.82 7.87 -27.00
N ASP A 657 -12.05 7.52 -26.58
CA ASP A 657 -12.51 7.56 -25.18
C ASP A 657 -11.58 6.76 -24.24
N PHE A 658 -11.30 5.50 -24.57
CA PHE A 658 -10.48 4.62 -23.73
C PHE A 658 -8.98 4.86 -23.92
N GLY A 659 -8.55 5.46 -25.04
CA GLY A 659 -7.16 5.90 -25.21
C GLY A 659 -6.77 7.00 -24.22
N TRP A 660 -7.68 7.93 -23.89
CA TRP A 660 -7.45 8.88 -22.80
C TRP A 660 -7.41 8.21 -21.42
N TRP A 661 -8.18 7.15 -21.22
CA TRP A 661 -8.14 6.36 -19.98
C TRP A 661 -6.79 5.63 -19.83
N ILE A 662 -6.28 5.01 -20.90
CA ILE A 662 -4.93 4.43 -20.95
C ILE A 662 -3.86 5.48 -20.63
N GLU A 663 -3.97 6.69 -21.17
CA GLU A 663 -3.03 7.76 -20.84
C GLU A 663 -3.08 8.17 -19.36
N ALA A 664 -4.27 8.32 -18.76
CA ALA A 664 -4.36 8.59 -17.33
C ALA A 664 -3.73 7.47 -16.48
N ALA A 665 -4.01 6.20 -16.84
CA ALA A 665 -3.47 5.03 -16.16
C ALA A 665 -1.93 4.89 -16.30
N TYR A 666 -1.33 5.44 -17.37
CA TYR A 666 0.12 5.43 -17.62
C TYR A 666 0.84 6.67 -17.06
N ALA A 667 0.20 7.85 -17.12
CA ALA A 667 0.78 9.11 -16.65
C ALA A 667 0.89 9.19 -15.12
N VAL A 668 -0.03 8.54 -14.38
CA VAL A 668 0.04 8.41 -12.92
C VAL A 668 1.34 7.73 -12.47
N PRO A 669 1.65 6.45 -12.84
CA PRO A 669 2.90 5.80 -12.42
C PRO A 669 4.18 6.44 -12.96
N GLU A 670 4.13 7.16 -14.09
CA GLU A 670 5.24 8.02 -14.56
C GLU A 670 5.47 9.28 -13.71
N GLY A 671 4.52 9.64 -12.84
CA GLY A 671 4.55 10.86 -12.04
C GLY A 671 4.37 12.15 -12.87
N ASP A 672 3.75 12.08 -14.05
CA ASP A 672 3.50 13.25 -14.90
C ASP A 672 2.08 13.79 -14.69
N MET A 673 1.90 14.52 -13.58
CA MET A 673 0.63 15.14 -13.24
C MET A 673 0.17 16.13 -14.33
N GLY A 674 1.10 16.73 -15.08
CA GLY A 674 0.76 17.63 -16.19
C GLY A 674 0.01 16.93 -17.32
N ARG A 675 0.39 15.69 -17.66
CA ARG A 675 -0.36 14.87 -18.63
C ARG A 675 -1.70 14.40 -18.06
N VAL A 676 -1.76 14.00 -16.79
CA VAL A 676 -3.02 13.66 -16.11
C VAL A 676 -4.00 14.85 -16.17
N MET A 677 -3.55 16.08 -15.89
CA MET A 677 -4.41 17.27 -15.95
C MET A 677 -5.02 17.52 -17.33
N GLU A 678 -4.32 17.22 -18.43
CA GLU A 678 -4.91 17.35 -19.77
C GLU A 678 -6.03 16.33 -20.03
N VAL A 679 -5.87 15.09 -19.54
CA VAL A 679 -6.96 14.11 -19.58
C VAL A 679 -8.14 14.54 -18.70
N LEU A 680 -7.89 15.08 -17.50
CA LEU A 680 -8.96 15.59 -16.63
C LEU A 680 -9.74 16.74 -17.27
N LYS A 681 -9.08 17.65 -17.99
CA LYS A 681 -9.76 18.70 -18.77
C LYS A 681 -10.71 18.11 -19.83
N ILE A 682 -10.28 17.07 -20.55
CA ILE A 682 -11.12 16.34 -21.52
C ILE A 682 -12.30 15.67 -20.79
N TRP A 683 -12.06 15.06 -19.63
CA TRP A 683 -13.10 14.41 -18.84
C TRP A 683 -14.16 15.36 -18.27
N ILE A 684 -13.89 16.66 -18.11
CA ILE A 684 -14.96 17.66 -17.83
C ILE A 684 -16.06 17.57 -18.90
N PHE A 685 -15.68 17.52 -20.18
CA PHE A 685 -16.62 17.40 -21.29
C PHE A 685 -17.30 16.02 -21.29
N VAL A 686 -16.55 14.92 -21.17
CA VAL A 686 -17.12 13.56 -21.11
C VAL A 686 -18.16 13.43 -19.99
N PHE A 687 -17.83 13.89 -18.78
CA PHE A 687 -18.78 13.86 -17.66
C PHE A 687 -19.97 14.80 -17.86
N ALA A 688 -19.77 15.99 -18.46
CA ALA A 688 -20.87 16.87 -18.86
C ALA A 688 -21.86 16.21 -19.82
N GLY A 689 -21.39 15.34 -20.73
CA GLY A 689 -22.22 14.58 -21.67
C GLY A 689 -22.89 13.33 -21.08
N SER A 690 -22.31 12.75 -20.02
CA SER A 690 -22.72 11.51 -19.36
C SER A 690 -23.82 11.68 -18.28
N SER A 691 -24.14 10.62 -17.55
CA SER A 691 -24.94 10.67 -16.30
C SER A 691 -24.18 11.24 -15.09
N ASN A 692 -22.84 11.21 -15.10
CA ASN A 692 -21.98 11.49 -13.95
C ASN A 692 -21.77 13.00 -13.73
N GLN A 693 -22.87 13.71 -13.48
CA GLN A 693 -22.89 15.17 -13.38
C GLN A 693 -22.13 15.72 -12.15
N ASN A 694 -21.97 14.92 -11.08
CA ASN A 694 -21.20 15.29 -9.89
C ASN A 694 -19.70 15.48 -10.23
N TYR A 695 -19.09 14.50 -10.90
CA TYR A 695 -17.68 14.56 -11.31
C TYR A 695 -17.37 15.68 -12.31
N LYS A 696 -18.34 16.08 -13.14
CA LYS A 696 -18.26 17.30 -13.94
C LYS A 696 -18.11 18.55 -13.05
N GLU A 697 -18.84 18.66 -11.94
CA GLU A 697 -18.70 19.80 -11.01
C GLU A 697 -17.38 19.73 -10.23
N TYR A 698 -16.96 18.54 -9.79
CA TYR A 698 -15.69 18.38 -9.07
C TYR A 698 -14.47 18.76 -9.93
N LEU A 699 -14.45 18.33 -11.20
CA LEU A 699 -13.38 18.71 -12.13
C LEU A 699 -13.44 20.20 -12.53
N LEU A 700 -14.62 20.79 -12.66
CA LEU A 700 -14.75 22.24 -12.92
C LEU A 700 -14.27 23.09 -11.73
N GLU A 701 -14.58 22.69 -10.49
CA GLU A 701 -14.03 23.34 -9.30
C GLU A 701 -12.49 23.18 -9.25
N PHE A 702 -11.97 21.96 -9.48
CA PHE A 702 -10.52 21.71 -9.47
C PHE A 702 -9.77 22.47 -10.58
N TYR A 703 -10.37 22.57 -11.77
CA TYR A 703 -9.84 23.42 -12.84
C TYR A 703 -9.85 24.90 -12.46
N CYS A 704 -10.94 25.41 -11.86
CA CYS A 704 -11.01 26.81 -11.44
C CYS A 704 -10.00 27.14 -10.33
N LEU A 705 -9.82 26.22 -9.38
CA LEU A 705 -8.81 26.32 -8.34
C LEU A 705 -7.42 26.54 -8.95
N LEU A 706 -7.01 25.64 -9.85
CA LEU A 706 -5.68 25.68 -10.46
C LEU A 706 -5.50 26.87 -11.42
N LYS A 707 -6.54 27.23 -12.17
CA LYS A 707 -6.46 28.25 -13.23
C LYS A 707 -6.61 29.69 -12.75
N TYR A 708 -7.46 29.93 -11.76
CA TYR A 708 -7.90 31.28 -11.36
C TYR A 708 -7.70 31.58 -9.87
N GLU A 709 -7.81 30.58 -8.99
CA GLU A 709 -7.79 30.80 -7.54
C GLU A 709 -6.42 30.52 -6.89
N SER A 710 -5.47 30.00 -7.66
CA SER A 710 -4.10 29.71 -7.22
C SER A 710 -3.09 30.74 -7.73
N SER A 711 -2.04 30.99 -6.95
CA SER A 711 -0.78 31.54 -7.47
C SER A 711 -0.02 30.46 -8.25
N GLN A 712 0.96 30.84 -9.07
CA GLN A 712 1.83 29.87 -9.76
C GLN A 712 2.54 28.93 -8.78
N ASP A 713 3.00 29.46 -7.65
CA ASP A 713 3.64 28.71 -6.58
C ASP A 713 2.68 27.70 -5.92
N LEU A 714 1.41 28.07 -5.71
CA LEU A 714 0.38 27.16 -5.19
C LEU A 714 0.01 26.09 -6.22
N HIS A 715 -0.19 26.48 -7.49
CA HIS A 715 -0.46 25.57 -8.60
C HIS A 715 0.61 24.48 -8.70
N ASP A 716 1.88 24.88 -8.74
CA ASP A 716 2.99 23.93 -8.88
C ASP A 716 3.18 23.10 -7.60
N ALA A 717 2.95 23.66 -6.42
CA ALA A 717 2.95 22.92 -5.15
C ALA A 717 1.83 21.85 -5.09
N ILE A 718 0.64 22.13 -5.63
CA ILE A 718 -0.44 21.13 -5.76
C ILE A 718 -0.02 20.05 -6.75
N LEU A 719 0.37 20.41 -7.98
CA LEU A 719 0.74 19.42 -9.01
C LEU A 719 1.94 18.55 -8.59
N ASN A 720 2.88 19.09 -7.83
CA ASN A 720 4.01 18.33 -7.27
C ASN A 720 3.60 17.31 -6.19
N ASN A 721 2.39 17.37 -5.61
CA ASN A 721 2.03 16.59 -4.43
C ASN A 721 0.66 15.86 -4.49
N MET A 722 -0.03 15.90 -5.64
CA MET A 722 -1.24 15.09 -5.88
C MET A 722 -0.96 13.58 -5.71
N LEU A 723 0.10 13.08 -6.34
CA LEU A 723 0.50 11.66 -6.30
C LEU A 723 1.53 11.38 -5.20
N VAL A 724 1.60 10.12 -4.77
CA VAL A 724 2.50 9.63 -3.73
C VAL A 724 3.38 8.48 -4.26
N ASN A 725 4.63 8.39 -3.79
CA ASN A 725 5.54 7.30 -4.13
C ASN A 725 6.25 6.81 -2.86
N LEU A 726 5.83 5.65 -2.34
CA LEU A 726 6.31 5.13 -1.06
C LEU A 726 7.64 4.38 -1.14
N THR A 727 8.11 4.03 -2.35
CA THR A 727 9.40 3.38 -2.59
C THR A 727 10.49 4.41 -2.88
N GLY A 728 10.17 5.40 -3.71
CA GLY A 728 11.10 6.32 -4.37
C GLY A 728 11.50 5.86 -5.79
N GLU A 729 10.95 4.75 -6.27
CA GLU A 729 11.33 4.12 -7.54
C GLU A 729 10.54 4.69 -8.73
N LEU A 730 11.15 4.66 -9.91
CA LEU A 730 10.51 5.10 -11.14
C LEU A 730 9.41 4.11 -11.53
N GLY A 731 8.22 4.62 -11.88
CA GLY A 731 7.05 3.80 -12.18
C GLY A 731 6.16 3.45 -10.98
N SER A 732 6.53 3.89 -9.76
CA SER A 732 5.83 3.56 -8.51
C SER A 732 5.00 4.72 -7.91
N TRP A 733 4.62 5.71 -8.71
CA TRP A 733 3.67 6.76 -8.30
C TRP A 733 2.24 6.21 -8.30
N ILE A 734 1.47 6.50 -7.24
CA ILE A 734 0.06 6.13 -7.11
C ILE A 734 -0.78 7.33 -6.66
N GLU A 735 -2.10 7.25 -6.85
CA GLU A 735 -3.06 8.26 -6.39
C GLU A 735 -3.17 8.29 -4.84
N GLY A 736 -3.53 9.45 -4.28
CA GLY A 736 -3.61 9.64 -2.83
C GLY A 736 -4.78 8.88 -2.18
N ASP A 737 -5.93 8.85 -2.86
CA ASP A 737 -7.11 8.07 -2.46
C ASP A 737 -6.86 6.56 -2.57
N LEU A 738 -6.21 6.08 -3.63
CA LEU A 738 -5.81 4.67 -3.73
C LEU A 738 -4.88 4.24 -2.58
N LEU A 739 -3.97 5.12 -2.13
CA LEU A 739 -3.17 4.84 -0.94
C LEU A 739 -4.06 4.74 0.33
N GLN A 740 -5.03 5.64 0.47
CA GLN A 740 -5.93 5.65 1.63
C GLN A 740 -6.84 4.41 1.65
N GLU A 741 -7.35 3.96 0.50
CA GLU A 741 -8.13 2.72 0.35
C GLU A 741 -7.33 1.47 0.76
N HIS A 742 -6.04 1.38 0.38
CA HIS A 742 -5.16 0.31 0.86
C HIS A 742 -5.02 0.26 2.38
N TYR A 743 -5.09 1.42 3.05
CA TYR A 743 -5.10 1.48 4.50
C TYR A 743 -6.48 1.14 5.07
N ASN A 744 -7.56 1.71 4.52
CA ASN A 744 -8.94 1.50 4.97
C ASN A 744 -9.29 0.01 5.02
N LYS A 745 -9.00 -0.74 3.94
CA LYS A 745 -9.20 -2.20 3.90
C LYS A 745 -8.55 -2.92 5.09
N TRP A 746 -7.31 -2.56 5.45
CA TRP A 746 -6.61 -3.19 6.57
C TRP A 746 -7.23 -2.81 7.93
N LEU A 747 -7.77 -1.59 8.05
CA LEU A 747 -8.47 -1.11 9.25
C LEU A 747 -9.81 -1.84 9.44
N GLU A 748 -10.59 -1.99 8.37
CA GLU A 748 -11.89 -2.67 8.36
C GLU A 748 -11.76 -4.15 8.75
N ASP A 749 -10.81 -4.88 8.13
CA ASP A 749 -10.45 -6.27 8.44
C ASP A 749 -10.14 -6.53 9.93
N MET A 750 -9.71 -5.50 10.66
CA MET A 750 -9.40 -5.57 12.08
C MET A 750 -10.66 -5.40 12.97
N VAL A 751 -11.69 -4.68 12.51
CA VAL A 751 -12.88 -4.32 13.32
C VAL A 751 -13.67 -5.56 13.69
N GLY A 752 -13.94 -6.43 12.70
CA GLY A 752 -14.67 -7.68 12.90
C GLY A 752 -13.99 -8.64 13.89
N LYS A 753 -12.65 -8.60 14.00
CA LYS A 753 -11.85 -9.50 14.86
C LYS A 753 -11.78 -9.06 16.33
N ARG A 754 -12.20 -7.83 16.65
CA ARG A 754 -12.00 -7.21 17.97
C ARG A 754 -13.29 -6.91 18.73
N GLY A 755 -14.36 -6.53 18.02
CA GLY A 755 -15.55 -5.95 18.67
C GLY A 755 -15.20 -4.58 19.28
N GLY A 756 -15.17 -3.55 18.44
CA GLY A 756 -14.87 -2.16 18.81
C GLY A 756 -15.42 -1.20 17.76
N ASP A 757 -15.16 0.10 17.91
CA ASP A 757 -15.54 1.14 16.96
C ASP A 757 -14.33 1.95 16.45
N PHE A 758 -14.51 2.74 15.39
CA PHE A 758 -13.40 3.44 14.74
C PHE A 758 -12.80 4.56 15.60
N ASP A 759 -13.53 5.11 16.58
CA ASP A 759 -13.01 6.08 17.55
C ASP A 759 -12.39 5.45 18.81
N ASP A 760 -12.37 4.12 18.93
CA ASP A 760 -11.80 3.46 20.11
C ASP A 760 -10.33 3.84 20.31
N ALA A 761 -9.92 4.00 21.58
CA ALA A 761 -8.53 4.29 21.92
C ALA A 761 -7.53 3.24 21.39
N PHE A 762 -7.98 2.00 21.17
CA PHE A 762 -7.18 0.96 20.53
C PHE A 762 -6.96 1.25 19.04
N TYR A 763 -8.02 1.64 18.31
CA TYR A 763 -7.95 2.06 16.91
C TYR A 763 -7.08 3.30 16.75
N ARG A 764 -7.47 4.38 17.44
CA ARG A 764 -6.84 5.71 17.37
C ARG A 764 -5.36 5.75 17.76
N ARG A 765 -4.91 4.88 18.67
CA ARG A 765 -3.53 4.94 19.21
C ARG A 765 -2.64 3.75 18.88
N THR A 766 -3.22 2.61 18.47
CA THR A 766 -2.44 1.36 18.30
C THR A 766 -2.50 0.85 16.86
N ILE A 767 -3.67 0.94 16.22
CA ILE A 767 -3.91 0.40 14.88
C ILE A 767 -3.61 1.47 13.84
N SER A 768 -4.48 2.47 13.71
CA SER A 768 -4.51 3.34 12.52
C SER A 768 -3.19 4.07 12.26
N PRO A 769 -2.53 4.71 13.25
CA PRO A 769 -1.28 5.41 13.02
C PRO A 769 -0.07 4.53 12.66
N ASN A 770 -0.22 3.20 12.71
CA ASN A 770 0.82 2.21 12.40
C ASN A 770 0.51 1.41 11.12
N VAL A 771 -0.59 1.67 10.40
CA VAL A 771 -1.06 0.83 9.27
C VAL A 771 -0.06 0.72 8.13
N ASP A 772 0.57 1.83 7.72
CA ASP A 772 1.69 1.86 6.77
C ASP A 772 2.78 0.84 7.15
N HIS A 773 3.16 0.84 8.42
CA HIS A 773 4.23 0.00 8.92
C HIS A 773 3.80 -1.47 9.06
N PHE A 774 2.50 -1.77 9.26
CA PHE A 774 1.99 -3.14 9.24
C PHE A 774 2.00 -3.77 7.84
N LEU A 775 1.85 -2.96 6.78
CA LEU A 775 2.04 -3.42 5.41
C LEU A 775 3.54 -3.70 5.15
N ARG A 776 4.42 -2.73 5.45
CA ARG A 776 5.87 -2.84 5.21
C ARG A 776 6.60 -3.89 6.07
N ILE A 777 6.18 -4.13 7.32
CA ILE A 777 6.88 -5.08 8.21
C ILE A 777 6.83 -6.53 7.68
N LYS A 778 5.85 -6.87 6.83
CA LYS A 778 5.78 -8.18 6.18
C LYS A 778 6.96 -8.39 5.22
N GLU A 779 7.27 -7.37 4.43
CA GLU A 779 8.38 -7.36 3.45
C GLU A 779 9.74 -7.30 4.16
N LEU A 780 9.86 -6.46 5.19
CA LEU A 780 11.06 -6.42 6.05
C LEU A 780 11.34 -7.78 6.71
N MET A 781 10.31 -8.50 7.17
CA MET A 781 10.49 -9.81 7.78
C MET A 781 10.90 -10.87 6.75
N GLN A 782 10.37 -10.83 5.53
CA GLN A 782 10.82 -11.72 4.44
C GLN A 782 12.30 -11.48 4.13
N SER A 783 12.69 -10.23 3.91
CA SER A 783 14.09 -9.85 3.65
C SER A 783 15.03 -10.22 4.80
N ALA A 784 14.61 -10.07 6.06
CA ALA A 784 15.43 -10.42 7.22
C ALA A 784 15.72 -11.92 7.37
N PHE A 785 14.91 -12.78 6.74
CA PHE A 785 15.09 -14.23 6.70
C PHE A 785 15.69 -14.73 5.36
N ASP A 786 16.23 -13.83 4.54
CA ASP A 786 16.76 -14.10 3.20
C ASP A 786 15.72 -14.72 2.23
N LEU A 787 14.43 -14.55 2.53
CA LEU A 787 13.34 -14.98 1.66
C LEU A 787 13.17 -13.97 0.53
N LYS A 788 13.16 -14.46 -0.71
CA LYS A 788 12.70 -13.66 -1.85
C LYS A 788 11.27 -13.16 -1.56
N PRO A 789 10.93 -11.89 -1.85
CA PRO A 789 9.56 -11.43 -1.80
C PRO A 789 8.66 -12.39 -2.58
N ARG A 790 7.50 -12.75 -2.01
CA ARG A 790 6.51 -13.49 -2.81
C ARG A 790 6.11 -12.60 -3.98
N SER A 791 6.12 -13.16 -5.18
CA SER A 791 5.59 -12.50 -6.37
C SER A 791 4.12 -12.16 -6.09
N LYS A 792 3.81 -10.87 -5.95
CA LYS A 792 2.43 -10.38 -5.83
C LYS A 792 1.75 -10.43 -7.21
N THR A 793 2.53 -10.20 -8.26
CA THR A 793 2.19 -10.56 -9.63
C THR A 793 2.11 -12.08 -9.78
N HIS A 794 0.89 -12.60 -9.95
CA HIS A 794 0.71 -13.84 -10.70
C HIS A 794 1.19 -13.59 -12.15
N PRO A 795 1.95 -14.50 -12.78
CA PRO A 795 2.24 -14.40 -14.20
C PRO A 795 0.91 -14.39 -14.95
N GLU A 796 0.53 -13.26 -15.56
CA GLU A 796 -0.75 -13.17 -16.26
C GLU A 796 -0.79 -14.26 -17.35
N ALA A 797 -1.86 -15.06 -17.34
CA ALA A 797 -2.06 -16.07 -18.37
C ALA A 797 -1.98 -15.41 -19.74
N HIS A 798 -1.06 -15.89 -20.60
CA HIS A 798 -0.71 -15.18 -21.81
C HIS A 798 -1.91 -15.09 -22.76
N LEU A 799 -2.41 -13.86 -22.97
CA LEU A 799 -3.62 -13.55 -23.75
C LEU A 799 -3.46 -13.74 -25.28
N ARG A 800 -2.63 -14.71 -25.70
CA ARG A 800 -2.23 -14.93 -27.10
C ARG A 800 -3.38 -15.50 -27.94
N ALA A 801 -4.19 -16.38 -27.35
CA ALA A 801 -5.36 -16.96 -28.00
C ALA A 801 -6.46 -15.90 -28.18
N GLU A 802 -6.73 -15.14 -27.13
CA GLU A 802 -7.69 -14.05 -27.04
C GLU A 802 -7.34 -12.94 -28.05
N SER A 803 -6.06 -12.54 -28.10
CA SER A 803 -5.53 -11.63 -29.12
C SER A 803 -5.82 -12.11 -30.55
N THR A 804 -5.54 -13.40 -30.82
CA THR A 804 -5.76 -14.02 -32.13
C THR A 804 -7.25 -14.05 -32.50
N LEU A 805 -8.13 -14.38 -31.55
CA LEU A 805 -9.58 -14.41 -31.74
C LEU A 805 -10.14 -13.00 -32.05
N LEU A 806 -9.72 -11.98 -31.30
CA LEU A 806 -10.13 -10.58 -31.53
C LEU A 806 -9.67 -10.07 -32.89
N LEU A 807 -8.39 -10.26 -33.23
CA LEU A 807 -7.84 -9.85 -34.52
C LEU A 807 -8.53 -10.57 -35.70
N THR A 808 -8.85 -11.86 -35.55
CA THR A 808 -9.61 -12.62 -36.55
C THR A 808 -11.01 -12.03 -36.73
N MET A 809 -11.75 -11.79 -35.64
CA MET A 809 -13.08 -11.18 -35.69
C MET A 809 -13.06 -9.77 -36.31
N TYR A 810 -12.12 -8.90 -35.92
CA TYR A 810 -12.04 -7.53 -36.45
C TYR A 810 -11.69 -7.51 -37.95
N LYS A 811 -10.85 -8.47 -38.39
CA LYS A 811 -10.52 -8.71 -39.79
C LYS A 811 -11.72 -9.22 -40.59
N GLU A 812 -12.37 -10.29 -40.15
CA GLU A 812 -13.52 -10.92 -40.84
C GLU A 812 -14.74 -9.99 -40.95
N THR A 813 -14.98 -9.17 -39.93
CA THR A 813 -16.08 -8.20 -39.94
C THR A 813 -15.76 -6.89 -40.67
N GLU A 814 -14.51 -6.72 -41.12
CA GLU A 814 -13.94 -5.49 -41.66
C GLU A 814 -14.22 -4.28 -40.75
N LEU A 815 -13.90 -4.39 -39.45
CA LEU A 815 -14.20 -3.35 -38.46
C LEU A 815 -13.62 -1.98 -38.86
N ARG A 816 -12.36 -1.97 -39.33
CA ARG A 816 -11.59 -0.78 -39.71
C ARG A 816 -11.80 -0.27 -41.14
N ARG A 817 -12.82 -0.76 -41.86
CA ARG A 817 -13.15 -0.30 -43.21
C ARG A 817 -14.53 0.31 -43.26
N PHE A 818 -14.70 1.36 -44.05
CA PHE A 818 -16.00 2.01 -44.22
C PHE A 818 -16.92 1.15 -45.09
N ARG A 819 -18.10 0.81 -44.57
CA ARG A 819 -19.15 0.05 -45.26
C ARG A 819 -20.47 0.81 -45.17
N SER A 820 -20.85 1.47 -46.26
CA SER A 820 -22.06 2.30 -46.33
C SER A 820 -23.32 1.53 -45.95
N THR A 821 -24.22 2.18 -45.20
CA THR A 821 -25.44 1.64 -44.56
C THR A 821 -25.22 0.62 -43.42
N ARG A 822 -23.98 0.38 -42.98
CA ARG A 822 -23.69 -0.58 -41.90
C ARG A 822 -24.13 -0.03 -40.53
N SER A 823 -25.17 -0.63 -39.96
CA SER A 823 -25.53 -0.48 -38.55
C SER A 823 -26.04 -1.82 -38.01
N MET A 824 -25.59 -2.19 -36.80
CA MET A 824 -25.82 -3.52 -36.21
C MET A 824 -26.44 -3.46 -34.80
N GLY A 825 -27.07 -2.33 -34.46
CA GLY A 825 -27.88 -2.21 -33.25
C GLY A 825 -27.16 -1.70 -32.00
N HIS A 826 -25.87 -1.40 -32.09
CA HIS A 826 -25.15 -0.66 -31.06
C HIS A 826 -24.86 0.77 -31.54
N ALA A 827 -24.97 1.74 -30.62
CA ALA A 827 -24.56 3.12 -30.83
C ALA A 827 -24.23 3.75 -29.47
N PRO A 828 -22.93 3.90 -29.12
CA PRO A 828 -22.52 4.69 -27.97
C PRO A 828 -22.81 6.18 -28.24
N ARG A 829 -22.97 6.95 -27.17
CA ARG A 829 -23.16 8.40 -27.22
C ARG A 829 -21.79 9.06 -27.30
N ASN A 830 -21.60 9.97 -28.24
CA ASN A 830 -20.44 10.87 -28.22
C ASN A 830 -20.61 11.82 -27.01
N TYR A 831 -19.95 11.50 -25.90
CA TYR A 831 -20.06 12.27 -24.66
C TYR A 831 -19.22 13.55 -24.71
N LEU A 832 -18.14 13.61 -25.50
CA LEU A 832 -17.35 14.82 -25.68
C LEU A 832 -18.17 15.93 -26.34
N ASP A 833 -18.77 15.65 -27.50
CA ASP A 833 -19.61 16.60 -28.26
C ASP A 833 -20.88 17.01 -27.48
N ARG A 834 -21.58 16.03 -26.88
CA ARG A 834 -22.73 16.31 -26.00
C ARG A 834 -22.33 17.12 -24.77
N GLY A 835 -21.12 16.92 -24.27
CA GLY A 835 -20.54 17.63 -23.15
C GLY A 835 -20.27 19.08 -23.47
N PHE A 836 -19.55 19.33 -24.56
CA PHE A 836 -19.28 20.67 -25.10
C PHE A 836 -20.60 21.41 -25.35
N THR A 837 -21.50 20.81 -26.12
CA THR A 837 -22.82 21.37 -26.42
C THR A 837 -23.64 21.62 -25.15
N GLY A 838 -23.54 20.75 -24.14
CA GLY A 838 -24.24 20.90 -22.87
C GLY A 838 -23.69 22.03 -21.99
N LEU A 839 -22.37 22.21 -21.96
CA LEU A 839 -21.69 23.32 -21.27
C LEU A 839 -22.03 24.66 -21.91
N ASP A 840 -21.90 24.75 -23.24
CA ASP A 840 -22.21 25.94 -24.05
C ASP A 840 -23.69 26.36 -23.97
N ARG A 841 -24.63 25.40 -23.90
CA ARG A 841 -26.07 25.69 -23.72
C ARG A 841 -26.50 25.94 -22.26
N GLY A 842 -25.58 26.36 -21.39
CA GLY A 842 -25.88 26.87 -20.06
C GLY A 842 -25.57 25.96 -18.87
N LYS A 843 -25.01 24.75 -19.05
CA LYS A 843 -24.45 24.02 -17.89
C LYS A 843 -23.24 24.75 -17.30
N MET A 844 -22.47 25.48 -18.12
CA MET A 844 -21.38 26.34 -17.65
C MET A 844 -21.92 27.51 -16.82
N ASP A 845 -22.89 28.26 -17.36
CA ASP A 845 -23.53 29.39 -16.66
C ASP A 845 -24.15 28.97 -15.32
N GLY A 846 -24.83 27.82 -15.30
CA GLY A 846 -25.40 27.25 -14.08
C GLY A 846 -24.33 26.86 -13.04
N PHE A 847 -23.18 26.36 -13.47
CA PHE A 847 -22.04 26.10 -12.59
C PHE A 847 -21.43 27.40 -12.04
N LEU A 848 -21.21 28.39 -12.89
CA LEU A 848 -20.66 29.69 -12.50
C LEU A 848 -21.57 30.41 -11.51
N SER A 849 -22.89 30.41 -11.74
CA SER A 849 -23.85 30.99 -10.80
C SER A 849 -23.76 30.33 -9.41
N ARG A 850 -23.71 28.99 -9.32
CA ARG A 850 -23.66 28.29 -8.02
C ARG A 850 -22.32 28.40 -7.27
N SER A 851 -21.21 28.47 -8.02
CA SER A 851 -19.86 28.58 -7.46
C SER A 851 -19.54 30.02 -7.04
N THR A 852 -20.03 31.02 -7.77
CA THR A 852 -19.80 32.43 -7.44
C THR A 852 -20.57 32.92 -6.23
N ASP A 853 -21.72 32.31 -5.86
CA ASP A 853 -22.43 32.58 -4.59
C ASP A 853 -21.48 32.64 -3.38
N TYR A 854 -20.57 31.65 -3.28
CA TYR A 854 -19.62 31.55 -2.19
C TYR A 854 -18.57 32.67 -2.28
N SER A 855 -18.04 32.91 -3.47
CA SER A 855 -17.06 33.95 -3.75
C SER A 855 -17.60 35.36 -3.50
N ASP A 856 -18.90 35.60 -3.75
CA ASP A 856 -19.59 36.86 -3.46
C ASP A 856 -19.69 37.11 -1.94
N ILE A 857 -19.99 36.06 -1.16
CA ILE A 857 -19.96 36.13 0.32
C ILE A 857 -18.53 36.38 0.84
N VAL A 858 -17.52 35.69 0.28
CA VAL A 858 -16.11 35.88 0.66
C VAL A 858 -15.65 37.31 0.36
N ALA A 859 -15.99 37.85 -0.82
CA ALA A 859 -15.68 39.24 -1.19
C ALA A 859 -16.37 40.25 -0.26
N MET A 860 -17.64 40.04 0.09
CA MET A 860 -18.36 40.89 1.05
C MET A 860 -17.69 40.86 2.44
N VAL A 861 -17.29 39.69 2.95
CA VAL A 861 -16.61 39.57 4.25
C VAL A 861 -15.24 40.24 4.23
N GLN A 862 -14.47 40.13 3.13
CA GLN A 862 -13.20 40.84 3.00
C GLN A 862 -13.38 42.36 2.95
N ALA A 863 -14.39 42.85 2.21
CA ALA A 863 -14.71 44.28 2.17
C ALA A 863 -15.05 44.85 3.56
N LEU A 864 -15.83 44.12 4.37
CA LEU A 864 -16.14 44.48 5.75
C LEU A 864 -14.87 44.52 6.63
N LYS A 865 -13.97 43.53 6.52
CA LYS A 865 -12.68 43.53 7.25
C LYS A 865 -11.81 44.74 6.92
N THR A 866 -11.79 45.18 5.66
CA THR A 866 -11.02 46.37 5.25
C THR A 866 -11.63 47.71 5.69
N GLN A 867 -12.89 47.75 6.12
CA GLN A 867 -13.56 48.98 6.57
C GLN A 867 -13.37 49.26 8.08
N ASP A 868 -12.91 48.28 8.86
CA ASP A 868 -12.77 48.38 10.32
C ASP A 868 -11.34 48.58 10.92
N PRO A 869 -10.37 49.33 10.33
CA PRO A 869 -9.06 49.58 10.99
C PRO A 869 -9.03 50.76 11.97
N ALA A 870 -10.14 51.49 12.18
CA ALA A 870 -10.09 52.87 12.71
C ALA A 870 -10.50 53.06 14.18
N GLU A 871 -11.23 52.14 14.82
CA GLU A 871 -11.79 52.33 16.18
C GLU A 871 -11.29 51.32 17.24
N THR A 872 -9.98 51.12 17.34
CA THR A 872 -9.37 50.44 18.51
C THR A 872 -8.15 51.19 19.05
N ASN A 873 -8.35 52.46 19.42
CA ASN A 873 -7.35 53.24 20.16
C ASN A 873 -7.96 54.27 21.13
N GLN A 874 -8.89 53.81 21.98
CA GLN A 874 -9.21 54.52 23.23
C GLN A 874 -9.15 53.55 24.41
N SER A 875 -8.31 53.90 25.38
CA SER A 875 -8.19 53.19 26.66
C SER A 875 -9.45 53.43 27.48
N PRO A 876 -10.05 52.43 28.14
CA PRO A 876 -11.15 52.66 29.05
C PRO A 876 -10.61 53.29 30.35
N THR A 877 -10.80 54.59 30.51
CA THR A 877 -10.71 55.25 31.81
C THR A 877 -11.96 54.96 32.64
N ASP A 878 -11.77 54.73 33.94
CA ASP A 878 -12.86 54.59 34.91
C ASP A 878 -13.82 55.80 34.91
N GLU A 879 -15.13 55.56 35.02
CA GLU A 879 -16.01 56.17 36.04
C GLU A 879 -17.47 55.63 36.01
N ASN A 880 -17.79 54.73 36.95
CA ASN A 880 -18.94 54.81 37.88
C ASN A 880 -20.21 55.61 37.45
N THR A 881 -21.44 55.08 37.40
CA THR A 881 -22.23 54.60 38.56
C THR A 881 -23.68 54.20 38.17
N ASN A 882 -24.31 53.31 38.98
CA ASN A 882 -25.77 53.10 39.19
C ASN A 882 -26.64 52.60 37.99
N ALA A 883 -27.59 51.66 38.09
CA ALA A 883 -28.01 50.67 39.11
C ALA A 883 -28.94 49.63 38.41
N ALA A 884 -29.51 48.56 38.97
CA ALA A 884 -29.61 48.05 40.35
C ALA A 884 -29.83 46.51 40.42
N HIS A 885 -29.62 45.93 41.59
CA HIS A 885 -30.16 44.67 42.12
C HIS A 885 -30.19 43.35 41.29
N VAL A 886 -29.11 42.60 41.50
CA VAL A 886 -29.12 41.13 41.65
C VAL A 886 -29.94 40.69 42.89
N ARG A 887 -30.53 39.48 42.84
CA ARG A 887 -30.69 38.62 44.04
C ARG A 887 -29.96 37.30 43.87
N THR A 888 -29.00 37.07 44.76
CA THR A 888 -28.09 35.93 44.86
C THR A 888 -28.68 34.76 45.65
N ALA A 889 -28.20 33.54 45.38
CA ALA A 889 -27.99 32.53 46.42
C ALA A 889 -26.79 31.63 46.08
N THR A 890 -25.66 31.86 46.75
CA THR A 890 -24.41 31.09 46.67
C THR A 890 -24.42 29.93 47.66
N VAL A 891 -23.88 28.75 47.33
CA VAL A 891 -23.18 27.85 48.28
C VAL A 891 -22.02 27.12 47.57
N SER A 892 -20.98 26.81 48.33
CA SER A 892 -19.70 26.23 47.91
C SER A 892 -19.55 24.74 48.27
N SER A 893 -18.61 24.08 47.56
CA SER A 893 -17.70 23.01 48.03
C SER A 893 -18.16 21.55 48.26
N THR A 894 -17.31 20.66 47.72
CA THR A 894 -16.82 19.34 48.23
C THR A 894 -17.68 18.06 48.19
N ALA A 895 -17.28 17.19 47.23
CA ALA A 895 -16.79 15.80 47.43
C ALA A 895 -17.73 14.58 47.57
N THR A 896 -17.17 13.46 47.10
CA THR A 896 -17.46 12.02 47.34
C THR A 896 -18.63 11.27 46.65
N ASP A 897 -18.20 10.24 45.90
CA ASP A 897 -18.73 8.86 45.74
C ASP A 897 -20.14 8.51 45.20
N SER A 898 -20.08 7.95 43.97
CA SER A 898 -20.57 6.60 43.59
C SER A 898 -22.07 6.32 43.39
N SER A 899 -22.31 5.38 42.45
CA SER A 899 -23.56 4.60 42.29
C SER A 899 -24.80 5.38 41.76
N THR A 900 -25.82 4.81 41.12
CA THR A 900 -26.04 3.52 40.42
C THR A 900 -27.43 3.58 39.78
N TYR A 901 -27.57 3.35 38.46
CA TYR A 901 -28.84 3.06 37.74
C TYR A 901 -29.88 4.22 37.77
N SER A 902 -30.99 4.25 37.04
CA SER A 902 -31.61 3.36 36.02
C SER A 902 -32.38 4.20 35.00
N ALA A 903 -32.69 3.63 33.82
CA ALA A 903 -33.58 4.23 32.84
C ALA A 903 -35.02 4.42 33.38
N ALA A 904 -35.69 5.46 32.90
CA ALA A 904 -37.15 5.58 32.90
C ALA A 904 -37.58 6.09 31.52
N THR A 905 -38.37 5.28 30.83
CA THR A 905 -39.06 5.62 29.59
C THR A 905 -40.25 6.54 29.89
N ASP A 906 -40.48 7.54 29.04
CA ASP A 906 -41.82 8.12 28.88
C ASP A 906 -42.12 8.29 27.38
N ASN A 907 -43.15 7.57 26.92
CA ASN A 907 -43.77 7.78 25.61
C ASN A 907 -44.92 8.77 25.79
N SER A 908 -45.02 9.76 24.90
CA SER A 908 -46.27 10.47 24.66
C SER A 908 -46.50 10.61 23.15
N ASP A 909 -47.61 10.05 22.69
CA ASP A 909 -48.02 10.04 21.28
C ASP A 909 -48.59 11.39 20.80
N ALA A 910 -48.62 11.50 19.46
CA ALA A 910 -49.49 12.33 18.61
C ALA A 910 -48.87 13.62 18.01
N PRO A 911 -49.37 14.06 16.82
CA PRO A 911 -49.72 13.26 15.65
C PRO A 911 -49.14 13.85 14.33
N ASP A 912 -49.47 13.21 13.20
CA ASP A 912 -48.99 13.55 11.84
C ASP A 912 -48.96 15.04 11.48
N ALA A 913 -47.80 15.49 10.99
CA ALA A 913 -47.65 16.70 10.17
C ALA A 913 -46.72 16.38 8.99
N ALA A 914 -47.14 16.72 7.77
CA ALA A 914 -46.47 16.32 6.54
C ALA A 914 -45.03 16.84 6.42
N GLY A 915 -44.08 15.92 6.18
CA GLY A 915 -42.70 16.26 5.86
C GLY A 915 -42.53 16.67 4.39
N PRO A 916 -41.66 17.65 4.07
CA PRO A 916 -41.41 18.08 2.71
C PRO A 916 -40.42 17.16 1.97
N ASP A 917 -40.67 17.04 0.67
CA ASP A 917 -39.89 16.44 -0.43
C ASP A 917 -38.47 15.89 -0.14
N ASP A 918 -38.35 14.57 -0.30
CA ASP A 918 -37.10 13.80 -0.37
C ASP A 918 -36.28 14.18 -1.62
N HIS A 919 -35.35 15.12 -1.45
CA HIS A 919 -34.37 15.45 -2.47
C HIS A 919 -33.21 14.44 -2.52
N GLY A 920 -33.46 13.31 -3.19
CA GLY A 920 -32.47 12.59 -4.00
C GLY A 920 -31.19 12.18 -3.27
N LEU A 921 -31.31 11.27 -2.30
CA LEU A 921 -30.17 10.54 -1.76
C LEU A 921 -29.48 9.71 -2.85
N ASP A 922 -28.15 9.86 -2.93
CA ASP A 922 -27.31 9.14 -3.88
C ASP A 922 -27.36 7.63 -3.59
N ASN A 923 -27.57 6.81 -4.63
CA ASN A 923 -27.58 5.34 -4.51
C ASN A 923 -26.28 4.69 -5.02
N SER A 924 -25.32 5.47 -5.54
CA SER A 924 -24.08 4.94 -6.14
C SER A 924 -23.08 4.38 -5.13
N GLU A 925 -23.22 4.69 -3.84
CA GLU A 925 -22.38 4.11 -2.77
C GLU A 925 -22.77 2.66 -2.37
N LYS A 926 -23.80 2.06 -2.99
CA LYS A 926 -24.19 0.67 -2.69
C LYS A 926 -23.28 -0.33 -3.38
N LYS A 927 -22.20 -0.69 -2.67
CA LYS A 927 -21.25 -1.77 -2.98
C LYS A 927 -20.46 -1.58 -4.28
N LEU A 928 -19.40 -0.78 -4.19
CA LEU A 928 -18.16 -1.18 -4.87
C LEU A 928 -17.77 -2.57 -4.33
N SER A 929 -17.68 -3.56 -5.22
CA SER A 929 -17.38 -4.94 -4.82
C SER A 929 -15.92 -5.05 -4.37
N SER A 930 -15.69 -5.63 -3.19
CA SER A 930 -14.41 -5.74 -2.49
C SER A 930 -13.38 -6.68 -3.15
N GLY A 931 -13.05 -6.43 -4.42
CA GLY A 931 -12.01 -7.15 -5.14
C GLY A 931 -10.62 -6.58 -4.85
N SER A 932 -9.69 -7.44 -4.41
CA SER A 932 -8.27 -7.42 -4.82
C SER A 932 -7.74 -6.07 -5.32
N TYR A 933 -7.44 -5.11 -4.44
CA TYR A 933 -6.85 -3.83 -4.87
C TYR A 933 -5.35 -3.97 -5.15
N GLY A 934 -5.02 -3.96 -6.44
CA GLY A 934 -3.66 -3.89 -6.95
C GLY A 934 -3.33 -2.49 -7.46
N SER A 935 -2.13 -1.98 -7.14
CA SER A 935 -1.62 -0.80 -7.83
C SER A 935 -1.25 -1.12 -9.28
N MET A 936 -1.48 -0.19 -10.19
CA MET A 936 -0.80 -0.20 -11.48
C MET A 936 0.56 0.48 -11.32
N TYR A 937 1.61 -0.12 -11.83
CA TYR A 937 2.97 0.40 -11.82
C TYR A 937 3.59 0.25 -13.20
N ILE A 938 4.67 1.00 -13.46
CA ILE A 938 5.46 0.84 -14.67
C ILE A 938 6.76 0.10 -14.32
N GLU A 939 7.02 -1.00 -15.02
CA GLU A 939 8.29 -1.71 -14.89
C GLU A 939 9.42 -0.83 -15.44
N SER A 940 10.36 -0.42 -14.58
CA SER A 940 11.38 0.59 -14.92
C SER A 940 12.28 0.20 -16.11
N ASP A 941 12.52 -1.09 -16.32
CA ASP A 941 13.39 -1.62 -17.36
C ASP A 941 12.73 -1.71 -18.75
N THR A 942 11.42 -1.94 -18.80
CA THR A 942 10.66 -2.20 -20.05
C THR A 942 9.71 -1.06 -20.40
N GLY A 943 9.25 -0.30 -19.41
CA GLY A 943 8.19 0.71 -19.57
C GLY A 943 6.78 0.12 -19.65
N LEU A 944 6.62 -1.18 -19.41
CA LEU A 944 5.35 -1.89 -19.42
C LEU A 944 4.48 -1.46 -18.24
N LEU A 945 3.19 -1.19 -18.49
CA LEU A 945 2.20 -0.96 -17.44
C LEU A 945 1.72 -2.32 -16.89
N VAL A 946 1.97 -2.59 -15.61
CA VAL A 946 1.66 -3.85 -14.94
C VAL A 946 0.68 -3.60 -13.80
N GLY A 947 -0.30 -4.49 -13.63
CA GLY A 947 -1.23 -4.48 -12.49
C GLY A 947 -0.90 -5.55 -11.46
N ASP A 948 -0.89 -5.18 -10.19
CA ASP A 948 -0.58 -6.11 -9.07
C ASP A 948 -1.84 -6.86 -8.57
N TRP A 949 -2.45 -7.71 -9.40
CA TRP A 949 -3.71 -8.38 -9.07
C TRP A 949 -3.53 -9.55 -8.08
N THR A 950 -3.99 -9.38 -6.84
CA THR A 950 -3.93 -10.41 -5.79
C THR A 950 -5.32 -10.89 -5.34
N GLU A 951 -5.78 -12.02 -5.85
CA GLU A 951 -6.75 -12.82 -5.09
C GLU A 951 -6.02 -13.48 -3.92
N GLU A 952 -6.34 -13.11 -2.68
CA GLU A 952 -6.05 -13.94 -1.50
C GLU A 952 -6.99 -15.16 -1.49
N GLN A 953 -6.86 -16.05 -2.48
CA GLN A 953 -7.28 -17.44 -2.31
C GLN A 953 -6.17 -18.22 -1.63
N GLU A 954 -6.54 -19.06 -0.66
CA GLU A 954 -5.62 -19.99 -0.01
C GLU A 954 -5.16 -21.05 -1.02
N VAL A 955 -4.04 -20.80 -1.70
CA VAL A 955 -3.39 -21.81 -2.53
C VAL A 955 -2.81 -22.88 -1.59
N GLU A 956 -3.49 -24.04 -1.53
CA GLU A 956 -2.87 -25.27 -1.06
C GLU A 956 -1.59 -25.49 -1.88
N ALA A 957 -0.45 -25.61 -1.20
CA ALA A 957 0.82 -25.78 -1.88
C ALA A 957 0.87 -27.17 -2.53
N GLU A 958 0.69 -27.22 -3.85
CA GLU A 958 1.22 -28.33 -4.64
C GLU A 958 2.73 -28.42 -4.37
N TYR A 959 3.13 -29.51 -3.73
CA TYR A 959 4.53 -29.80 -3.51
C TYR A 959 5.14 -30.20 -4.85
N ASP A 960 6.16 -29.45 -5.30
CA ASP A 960 7.05 -29.84 -6.39
C ASP A 960 7.80 -31.12 -5.98
N ASN A 961 7.17 -32.26 -6.27
CA ASN A 961 7.68 -33.59 -5.98
C ASN A 961 8.58 -34.04 -7.14
N ASN A 962 9.67 -33.31 -7.36
CA ASN A 962 10.71 -33.61 -8.34
C ASN A 962 12.10 -33.27 -7.75
N GLY A 963 12.63 -34.23 -7.01
CA GLY A 963 13.93 -34.17 -6.35
C GLY A 963 14.21 -35.52 -5.74
N ASP A 964 14.52 -36.49 -6.60
CA ASP A 964 14.67 -37.91 -6.24
C ASP A 964 15.60 -38.08 -5.02
N GLU A 965 15.03 -38.53 -3.90
CA GLU A 965 15.81 -39.18 -2.85
C GLU A 965 16.22 -40.56 -3.38
N VAL A 966 17.40 -40.63 -3.98
CA VAL A 966 18.03 -41.91 -4.29
C VAL A 966 18.40 -42.58 -2.97
N GLU A 967 17.62 -43.60 -2.61
CA GLU A 967 17.95 -44.56 -1.57
C GLU A 967 19.21 -45.33 -1.99
N ASP A 968 20.35 -45.04 -1.36
CA ASP A 968 21.49 -45.97 -1.36
C ASP A 968 21.28 -47.00 -0.24
N ASP A 969 20.74 -48.15 -0.63
CA ASP A 969 20.64 -49.38 0.16
C ASP A 969 22.02 -50.03 0.29
N ASP A 970 22.58 -50.01 1.50
CA ASP A 970 23.72 -50.84 1.94
C ASP A 970 23.30 -51.57 3.24
N GLY A 971 22.54 -52.66 3.10
CA GLY A 971 22.21 -53.54 4.22
C GLY A 971 23.34 -54.48 4.64
N GLU A 972 23.43 -54.79 5.94
CA GLU A 972 23.81 -56.11 6.47
C GLU A 972 23.49 -56.22 7.98
N ASP A 973 22.52 -57.09 8.30
CA ASP A 973 22.56 -58.13 9.34
C ASP A 973 22.80 -57.80 10.85
N ILE A 974 21.75 -57.93 11.69
CA ILE A 974 21.54 -59.08 12.64
C ILE A 974 20.33 -58.90 13.60
N GLU A 975 19.46 -59.91 13.52
CA GLU A 975 18.47 -60.56 14.41
C GLU A 975 18.20 -60.14 15.89
N ASP A 976 16.95 -60.44 16.29
CA ASP A 976 16.39 -60.78 17.62
C ASP A 976 16.50 -59.78 18.81
N TYR A 977 15.42 -59.45 19.53
CA TYR A 977 14.42 -60.36 20.12
C TYR A 977 13.01 -59.73 20.25
N ALA A 978 11.98 -60.58 20.19
CA ALA A 978 10.62 -60.24 20.58
C ALA A 978 10.40 -60.35 22.10
N GLU A 979 9.52 -59.52 22.66
CA GLU A 979 8.52 -60.00 23.63
C GLU A 979 7.30 -59.06 23.75
N GLN A 980 6.15 -59.66 24.06
CA GLN A 980 4.82 -59.07 24.02
C GLN A 980 4.53 -58.16 25.24
N ASN A 981 3.55 -57.26 25.10
CA ASN A 981 2.30 -57.37 25.88
C ASN A 981 1.20 -56.45 25.33
N GLU A 982 0.05 -57.05 25.05
CA GLU A 982 -1.23 -56.37 24.85
C GLU A 982 -1.73 -55.77 26.18
N TYR A 983 -2.63 -54.77 26.12
CA TYR A 983 -3.95 -54.85 26.76
C TYR A 983 -4.87 -53.67 26.35
N ASP A 984 -5.83 -53.99 25.50
CA ASP A 984 -7.25 -53.58 25.44
C ASP A 984 -7.77 -52.12 25.63
N SER A 985 -8.58 -51.73 24.62
CA SER A 985 -9.86 -50.96 24.62
C SER A 985 -10.31 -50.22 25.90
N ASP A 986 -10.78 -48.97 25.84
CA ASP A 986 -11.91 -48.48 25.02
C ASP A 986 -11.66 -47.11 24.33
#